data_AF-A0A8C5RS62-F1
#
_entry.id   AF-A0A8C5RS62-F1
#
_cell.length_a   1.000
_cell.length_b   1.000
_cell.length_c   1.000
_cell.angle_alpha   90.00
_cell.angle_beta   90.00
_cell.angle_gamma   90.00
#
_symmetry.space_group_name_H-M   'P 1'
#
loop_
_entity.id
_entity.type
_entity.pdbx_description
1 polymer ?
#
loop_
_entity_poly.entity_id
_entity_poly.type
_entity_poly.pdbx_seq_one_letter_code
_entity_poly.pdbx_strand_id
1 'polypeptide(L)'
;MVKSFQFNMGMERMIRSWLKAYPLLLACTGPFVHIASICAAVLSKFLSIFCGVYEQPYYYTDVLTVGCAVGVGCCFGTPLGGVLFSIEVTSTYFAVRNYWRGFFAATFSAFVFRVFAVWNKDAITITALFRTNFRMDFPFDLQELPAFAVIGICSGLLGAFFVYFNRQVVLIVRQHATLSRFLTKYRLVYPGVITFVIASLTFPPGFGQFMAGELMPREAISSLFDNFTWVKHTEDPQLLGRSAVWIHPKVSVFVIILLFFLMKFWMSVVATTMPIPCGGFMPVFVLGAAFGRLIGEIMAWLFPDGILFDGFVYKILPGGYAVIGAAALTGAVSHTVSTAVICFELTGQIAHILPMMVAVILANMVAQSLQPSLYDSIIQVKKLPYLPDLGWNQISKYNIFVEDIMVSDVKFISSNCKYRDLKDVLQNTTVSTFPLVDSPDSMILMGSVERTELQALLHRHLSPERRLHLAREMPQKLIEASYDGHQWKHESFAFVDEDVDEEEEDKGKTEQPTLTPDYPGGPNGPVTLHKLVAEAPTPPQSPSTIEVWEQEELEKKVCFSSCRIDPSPFQLVERTSLHKTHTLFSLLGLTNAYVTSMGKLKGVIALEELQKAIEGSTRTGIQLRPPLASFRDAAQTSSSKEHTNWSTKMWSKGNNDTVAEKSDIVISGPAAENISDILKDLCSRNLEEDEIMI
;
A
#
# COMPACT_ATOMS: atom_id res chain seq x y z
N MET A 1 -49.85 7.38 35.88
CA MET A 1 -48.91 8.44 35.45
C MET A 1 -47.45 8.10 35.76
N VAL A 2 -47.09 7.72 37.01
CA VAL A 2 -45.70 7.34 37.40
C VAL A 2 -45.12 6.15 36.62
N LYS A 3 -45.91 5.08 36.35
CA LYS A 3 -45.47 3.94 35.52
C LYS A 3 -45.24 4.30 34.04
N SER A 4 -46.05 5.21 33.49
CA SER A 4 -45.88 5.74 32.12
C SER A 4 -44.66 6.67 32.03
N PHE A 5 -44.37 7.41 33.10
CA PHE A 5 -43.21 8.30 33.21
C PHE A 5 -41.91 7.51 33.38
N GLN A 6 -41.92 6.41 34.15
CA GLN A 6 -40.79 5.46 34.21
C GLN A 6 -40.57 4.71 32.90
N PHE A 7 -41.63 4.36 32.16
CA PHE A 7 -41.51 3.73 30.84
C PHE A 7 -40.90 4.69 29.80
N ASN A 8 -41.32 5.96 29.79
CA ASN A 8 -40.71 6.99 28.94
C ASN A 8 -39.25 7.29 29.31
N MET A 9 -38.90 7.33 30.60
CA MET A 9 -37.50 7.47 31.04
C MET A 9 -36.64 6.24 30.69
N GLY A 10 -37.20 5.04 30.80
CA GLY A 10 -36.54 3.80 30.40
C GLY A 10 -36.27 3.77 28.89
N MET A 11 -37.24 4.21 28.09
CA MET A 11 -37.13 4.30 26.63
C MET A 11 -36.18 5.42 26.20
N GLU A 12 -36.17 6.59 26.84
CA GLU A 12 -35.14 7.62 26.59
C GLU A 12 -33.74 7.16 26.99
N ARG A 13 -33.60 6.43 28.11
CA ARG A 13 -32.30 5.85 28.53
C ARG A 13 -31.86 4.75 27.57
N MET A 14 -32.79 3.97 27.03
CA MET A 14 -32.53 2.99 25.98
C MET A 14 -32.14 3.67 24.68
N ILE A 15 -32.85 4.72 24.23
CA ILE A 15 -32.52 5.51 23.04
C ILE A 15 -31.16 6.21 23.20
N ARG A 16 -30.87 6.78 24.37
CA ARG A 16 -29.53 7.30 24.69
C ARG A 16 -28.50 6.18 24.69
N SER A 17 -28.77 5.02 25.26
CA SER A 17 -27.88 3.85 25.21
C SER A 17 -27.65 3.38 23.76
N TRP A 18 -28.63 3.50 22.87
CA TRP A 18 -28.55 3.19 21.45
C TRP A 18 -27.76 4.23 20.65
N LEU A 19 -28.00 5.53 20.90
CA LEU A 19 -27.21 6.63 20.34
C LEU A 19 -25.77 6.62 20.87
N LYS A 20 -25.54 6.14 22.10
CA LYS A 20 -24.22 5.93 22.71
C LYS A 20 -23.57 4.66 22.19
N ALA A 21 -24.32 3.60 21.88
CA ALA A 21 -23.84 2.32 21.33
C ALA A 21 -23.17 2.47 19.95
N TYR A 22 -23.68 3.39 19.11
CA TYR A 22 -23.16 3.64 17.76
C TYR A 22 -21.69 4.13 17.73
N PRO A 23 -21.29 5.12 18.55
CA PRO A 23 -19.88 5.50 18.75
C PRO A 23 -19.12 4.62 19.76
N LEU A 24 -19.76 3.59 20.36
CA LEU A 24 -19.22 2.86 21.53
C LEU A 24 -18.13 1.83 21.21
N LEU A 25 -17.96 1.45 19.94
CA LEU A 25 -17.09 0.33 19.54
C LEU A 25 -16.26 0.58 18.28
N LEU A 26 -16.48 1.67 17.56
CA LEU A 26 -15.81 1.94 16.30
C LEU A 26 -14.85 3.12 16.51
N ALA A 27 -13.54 2.86 16.42
CA ALA A 27 -12.57 3.96 16.40
C ALA A 27 -12.73 4.73 15.09
N CYS A 28 -12.64 6.06 15.13
CA CYS A 28 -12.61 6.86 13.91
C CYS A 28 -11.23 6.84 13.23
N THR A 29 -10.22 6.20 13.82
CA THR A 29 -8.80 6.33 13.42
C THR A 29 -8.54 5.91 11.97
N GLY A 30 -8.93 4.69 11.58
CA GLY A 30 -8.74 4.20 10.21
C GLY A 30 -9.43 5.07 9.14
N PRO A 31 -10.75 5.32 9.26
CA PRO A 31 -11.47 6.21 8.34
C PRO A 31 -10.91 7.64 8.29
N PHE A 32 -10.46 8.18 9.42
CA PHE A 32 -9.90 9.52 9.48
C PHE A 32 -8.55 9.61 8.77
N VAL A 33 -7.69 8.59 8.91
CA VAL A 33 -6.44 8.46 8.14
C VAL A 33 -6.71 8.46 6.64
N HIS A 34 -7.76 7.76 6.21
CA HIS A 34 -8.18 7.76 4.80
C HIS A 34 -8.67 9.14 4.34
N ILE A 35 -9.46 9.84 5.16
CA ILE A 35 -9.93 11.21 4.85
C ILE A 35 -8.74 12.18 4.77
N ALA A 36 -7.79 12.11 5.70
CA ALA A 36 -6.59 12.94 5.68
C ALA A 36 -5.76 12.71 4.41
N SER A 37 -5.64 11.47 3.96
CA SER A 37 -4.97 11.10 2.71
C SER A 37 -5.70 11.65 1.48
N ILE A 38 -7.04 11.62 1.47
CA ILE A 38 -7.85 12.27 0.41
C ILE A 38 -7.61 13.78 0.39
N CYS A 39 -7.65 14.45 1.55
CA CYS A 39 -7.39 15.88 1.65
C CYS A 39 -6.00 16.24 1.11
N ALA A 40 -4.98 15.44 1.45
CA ALA A 40 -3.62 15.61 0.95
C ALA A 40 -3.56 15.45 -0.58
N ALA A 41 -4.21 14.43 -1.15
CA ALA A 41 -4.25 14.20 -2.59
C ALA A 41 -4.99 15.32 -3.35
N VAL A 42 -6.13 15.79 -2.83
CA VAL A 42 -6.89 16.90 -3.42
C VAL A 42 -6.09 18.20 -3.35
N LEU A 43 -5.42 18.46 -2.23
CA LEU A 43 -4.56 19.64 -2.06
C LEU A 43 -3.38 19.60 -3.02
N SER A 44 -2.76 18.44 -3.22
CA SER A 44 -1.67 18.27 -4.19
C SER A 44 -2.14 18.55 -5.62
N LYS A 45 -3.32 18.04 -6.00
CA LYS A 45 -3.90 18.31 -7.33
C LYS A 45 -4.22 19.79 -7.51
N PHE A 46 -4.78 20.44 -6.49
CA PHE A 46 -5.06 21.86 -6.50
C PHE A 46 -3.77 22.68 -6.65
N LEU A 47 -2.72 22.37 -5.87
CA LEU A 47 -1.42 23.04 -5.97
C LEU A 47 -0.73 22.81 -7.32
N SER A 48 -0.93 21.65 -7.95
CA SER A 48 -0.39 21.38 -9.29
C SER A 48 -0.92 22.35 -10.34
N ILE A 49 -2.19 22.79 -10.22
CA ILE A 49 -2.80 23.78 -11.12
C ILE A 49 -2.07 25.13 -11.01
N PHE A 50 -1.61 25.51 -9.82
CA PHE A 50 -0.93 26.78 -9.59
C PHE A 50 0.57 26.74 -9.81
N CYS A 51 1.20 25.58 -9.59
CA CYS A 51 2.66 25.49 -9.50
C CYS A 51 3.31 24.62 -10.58
N GLY A 52 2.56 23.89 -11.43
CA GLY A 52 3.06 23.12 -12.58
C GLY A 52 4.06 21.99 -12.29
N VAL A 53 4.55 21.86 -11.04
CA VAL A 53 5.69 21.02 -10.64
C VAL A 53 5.24 19.67 -10.04
N TYR A 54 3.95 19.47 -9.75
CA TYR A 54 3.43 18.32 -8.97
C TYR A 54 2.80 17.17 -9.79
N GLU A 55 3.15 17.01 -11.08
CA GLU A 55 2.59 15.94 -11.93
C GLU A 55 3.33 14.59 -11.85
N GLN A 56 4.45 14.50 -11.12
CA GLN A 56 5.24 13.26 -11.07
C GLN A 56 4.61 12.22 -10.12
N PRO A 57 4.42 10.95 -10.55
CA PRO A 57 3.83 9.87 -9.73
C PRO A 57 4.54 9.63 -8.39
N TYR A 58 5.85 9.85 -8.34
CA TYR A 58 6.68 9.68 -7.13
C TYR A 58 6.27 10.60 -5.97
N TYR A 59 5.77 11.81 -6.25
CA TYR A 59 5.31 12.70 -5.18
C TYR A 59 3.94 12.29 -4.63
N TYR A 60 3.16 11.50 -5.38
CA TYR A 60 1.84 11.08 -4.94
C TYR A 60 1.91 10.17 -3.71
N THR A 61 2.83 9.21 -3.69
CA THR A 61 3.08 8.32 -2.54
C THR A 61 3.65 9.09 -1.35
N ASP A 62 4.54 10.06 -1.59
CA ASP A 62 5.08 10.95 -0.55
C ASP A 62 3.95 11.73 0.14
N VAL A 63 3.05 12.33 -0.64
CA VAL A 63 1.91 13.11 -0.15
C VAL A 63 0.92 12.23 0.62
N LEU A 64 0.62 11.03 0.12
CA LEU A 64 -0.25 10.07 0.81
C LEU A 64 0.33 9.67 2.17
N THR A 65 1.64 9.45 2.25
CA THR A 65 2.27 9.04 3.51
C THR A 65 2.25 10.17 4.54
N VAL A 66 2.49 11.41 4.11
CA VAL A 66 2.32 12.60 4.97
C VAL A 66 0.87 12.75 5.42
N GLY A 67 -0.10 12.54 4.51
CA GLY A 67 -1.53 12.55 4.84
C GLY A 67 -1.89 11.50 5.89
N CYS A 68 -1.30 10.31 5.80
CA CYS A 68 -1.47 9.24 6.78
C CYS A 68 -0.95 9.66 8.16
N ALA A 69 0.30 10.15 8.24
CA ALA A 69 0.92 10.61 9.47
C ALA A 69 0.13 11.73 10.16
N VAL A 70 -0.36 12.71 9.37
CA VAL A 70 -1.24 13.79 9.88
C VAL A 70 -2.57 13.22 10.39
N GLY A 71 -3.17 12.27 9.67
CA GLY A 71 -4.42 11.63 10.09
C GLY A 71 -4.30 10.94 11.44
N VAL A 72 -3.25 10.14 11.65
CA VAL A 72 -2.99 9.47 12.94
C VAL A 72 -2.65 10.50 14.02
N GLY A 73 -1.73 11.43 13.73
CA GLY A 73 -1.30 12.45 14.68
C GLY A 73 -2.43 13.36 15.16
N CYS A 74 -3.37 13.70 14.28
CA CYS A 74 -4.56 14.50 14.61
C CYS A 74 -5.58 13.72 15.45
N CYS A 75 -5.82 12.43 15.14
CA CYS A 75 -6.79 11.61 15.89
C CYS A 75 -6.47 11.51 17.38
N PHE A 76 -5.19 11.40 17.70
CA PHE A 76 -4.72 11.21 19.07
C PHE A 76 -4.14 12.49 19.67
N GLY A 77 -3.85 13.50 18.84
CA GLY A 77 -3.08 14.68 19.25
C GLY A 77 -1.64 14.31 19.66
N THR A 78 -1.06 13.33 18.97
CA THR A 78 0.25 12.72 19.23
C THR A 78 1.12 12.78 17.97
N PRO A 79 1.87 13.87 17.74
CA PRO A 79 2.60 14.06 16.49
C PRO A 79 3.76 13.08 16.31
N LEU A 80 4.55 12.78 17.35
CA LEU A 80 5.66 11.82 17.22
C LEU A 80 5.10 10.40 17.05
N GLY A 81 4.16 10.02 17.92
CA GLY A 81 3.56 8.69 17.88
C GLY A 81 2.83 8.42 16.57
N GLY A 82 2.12 9.43 16.03
CA GLY A 82 1.35 9.29 14.80
C GLY A 82 2.21 9.13 13.55
N VAL A 83 3.35 9.82 13.47
CA VAL A 83 4.28 9.70 12.35
C VAL A 83 4.99 8.35 12.38
N LEU A 84 5.50 7.93 13.55
CA LEU A 84 6.14 6.62 13.69
C LEU A 84 5.16 5.48 13.39
N PHE A 85 3.93 5.56 13.86
CA PHE A 85 2.90 4.57 13.57
C PHE A 85 2.54 4.53 12.08
N SER A 86 2.47 5.68 11.42
CA SER A 86 2.26 5.73 9.98
C SER A 86 3.41 5.03 9.23
N ILE A 87 4.66 5.23 9.64
CA ILE A 87 5.81 4.56 9.00
C ILE A 87 5.74 3.05 9.20
N GLU A 88 5.59 2.60 10.44
CA GLU A 88 5.61 1.17 10.78
C GLU A 88 4.50 0.37 10.07
N VAL A 89 3.34 0.98 9.82
CA VAL A 89 2.17 0.27 9.24
C VAL A 89 2.09 0.40 7.71
N THR A 90 2.58 1.48 7.11
CA THR A 90 2.28 1.78 5.69
C THR A 90 3.35 1.38 4.70
N SER A 91 4.63 1.38 5.09
CA SER A 91 5.74 1.25 4.14
C SER A 91 6.87 0.41 4.70
N THR A 92 7.40 -0.50 3.87
CA THR A 92 8.61 -1.28 4.18
C THR A 92 9.87 -0.43 4.04
N TYR A 93 9.86 0.50 3.08
CA TYR A 93 10.92 1.48 2.86
C TYR A 93 10.35 2.88 2.98
N PHE A 94 11.02 3.72 3.76
CA PHE A 94 10.54 5.07 4.02
C PHE A 94 11.65 6.10 3.89
N ALA A 95 11.41 7.12 3.04
CA ALA A 95 12.35 8.22 2.88
C ALA A 95 12.32 9.14 4.11
N VAL A 96 13.49 9.41 4.70
CA VAL A 96 13.63 10.32 5.85
C VAL A 96 13.09 11.73 5.56
N ARG A 97 13.10 12.16 4.30
CA ARG A 97 12.45 13.42 3.90
C ARG A 97 10.96 13.45 4.22
N ASN A 98 10.27 12.32 4.02
CA ASN A 98 8.84 12.19 4.29
C ASN A 98 8.58 12.15 5.79
N TYR A 99 9.53 11.65 6.58
CA TYR A 99 9.46 11.71 8.05
C TYR A 99 9.37 13.16 8.53
N TRP A 100 10.30 14.02 8.09
CA TRP A 100 10.32 15.43 8.49
C TRP A 100 9.07 16.19 8.02
N ARG A 101 8.62 15.95 6.78
CA ARG A 101 7.39 16.54 6.25
C ARG A 101 6.16 16.11 7.06
N GLY A 102 6.05 14.81 7.34
CA GLY A 102 5.00 14.23 8.17
C GLY A 102 5.00 14.79 9.59
N PHE A 103 6.18 14.86 10.21
CA PHE A 103 6.35 15.39 11.56
C PHE A 103 5.97 16.87 11.67
N PHE A 104 6.43 17.71 10.74
CA PHE A 104 6.04 19.12 10.71
C PHE A 104 4.52 19.29 10.53
N ALA A 105 3.92 18.55 9.60
CA ALA A 105 2.48 18.65 9.37
C ALA A 105 1.66 18.11 10.56
N ALA A 106 2.08 17.01 11.17
CA ALA A 106 1.40 16.41 12.32
C ALA A 106 1.50 17.27 13.58
N THR A 107 2.67 17.90 13.83
CA THR A 107 2.84 18.85 14.95
C THR A 107 1.96 20.08 14.77
N PHE A 108 1.90 20.66 13.57
CA PHE A 108 0.99 21.77 13.28
C PHE A 108 -0.47 21.37 13.47
N SER A 109 -0.86 20.18 13.00
CA SER A 109 -2.21 19.65 13.20
C SER A 109 -2.56 19.46 14.68
N ALA A 110 -1.67 18.86 15.46
CA ALA A 110 -1.86 18.68 16.90
C ALA A 110 -1.92 20.01 17.65
N PHE A 111 -1.09 20.98 17.27
CA PHE A 111 -1.09 22.34 17.82
C PHE A 111 -2.44 23.03 17.57
N VAL A 112 -2.91 23.07 16.31
CA VAL A 112 -4.20 23.67 15.95
C VAL A 112 -5.34 22.98 16.68
N PHE A 113 -5.35 21.65 16.75
CA PHE A 113 -6.39 20.90 17.47
C PHE A 113 -6.46 21.28 18.96
N ARG A 114 -5.30 21.39 19.63
CA ARG A 114 -5.24 21.76 21.05
C ARG A 114 -5.61 23.23 21.30
N VAL A 115 -5.15 24.15 20.46
CA VAL A 115 -5.51 25.58 20.57
C VAL A 115 -7.01 25.78 20.34
N PHE A 116 -7.59 25.09 19.36
CA PHE A 116 -9.01 25.18 19.08
C PHE A 116 -9.88 24.64 20.22
N ALA A 117 -9.43 23.58 20.90
CA ALA A 117 -10.11 23.07 22.10
C ALA A 117 -10.13 24.09 23.26
N VAL A 118 -9.06 24.87 23.42
CA VAL A 118 -9.01 25.97 24.41
C VAL A 118 -9.91 27.13 23.97
N TRP A 119 -9.91 27.46 22.68
CA TRP A 119 -10.78 28.50 22.11
C TRP A 119 -12.27 28.19 22.31
N ASN A 120 -12.67 26.94 22.08
CA ASN A 120 -14.05 26.48 22.29
C ASN A 120 -14.41 26.26 23.77
N LYS A 121 -13.47 26.48 24.71
CA LYS A 121 -13.64 26.23 26.14
C LYS A 121 -13.92 24.76 26.50
N ASP A 122 -13.58 23.84 25.61
CA ASP A 122 -13.64 22.39 25.86
C ASP A 122 -12.48 21.93 26.77
N ALA A 123 -11.39 22.70 26.82
CA ALA A 123 -10.23 22.46 27.68
C ALA A 123 -9.71 23.77 28.31
N ILE A 124 -9.25 23.69 29.56
CA ILE A 124 -8.71 24.84 30.31
C ILE A 124 -7.29 25.19 29.83
N THR A 125 -6.52 24.20 29.38
CA THR A 125 -5.12 24.34 28.94
C THR A 125 -4.77 23.32 27.85
N ILE A 126 -3.64 23.51 27.17
CA ILE A 126 -3.09 22.58 26.18
C ILE A 126 -2.51 21.35 26.90
N THR A 127 -3.39 20.47 27.42
CA THR A 127 -2.99 19.24 28.12
C THR A 127 -3.26 18.00 27.30
N ALA A 128 -2.49 16.94 27.54
CA ALA A 128 -2.66 15.63 26.92
C ALA A 128 -4.11 15.13 27.03
N LEU A 129 -4.55 14.34 26.03
CA LEU A 129 -5.95 13.95 25.88
C LEU A 129 -6.47 13.11 27.06
N PHE A 130 -5.58 12.32 27.67
CA PHE A 130 -5.81 11.49 28.85
C PHE A 130 -4.76 11.79 29.92
N ARG A 131 -4.73 13.04 30.40
CA ARG A 131 -3.78 13.45 31.45
C ARG A 131 -3.90 12.52 32.66
N THR A 132 -2.80 11.85 32.96
CA THR A 132 -2.61 11.07 34.18
C THR A 132 -1.74 11.86 35.14
N ASN A 133 -1.90 11.61 36.45
CA ASN A 133 -1.09 12.20 37.50
C ASN A 133 -0.44 11.07 38.32
N PHE A 134 0.39 10.28 37.65
CA PHE A 134 1.27 9.31 38.32
C PHE A 134 2.43 10.01 39.00
N ARG A 135 2.98 9.36 40.02
CA ARG A 135 4.16 9.84 40.75
C ARG A 135 5.40 9.72 39.87
N MET A 136 6.22 10.77 39.82
CA MET A 136 7.42 10.85 38.96
C MET A 136 8.72 10.49 39.67
N ASP A 137 8.81 10.77 40.98
CA ASP A 137 10.08 10.60 41.72
C ASP A 137 10.53 9.14 41.81
N PHE A 138 9.57 8.23 41.82
CA PHE A 138 9.80 6.78 41.83
C PHE A 138 8.60 6.09 41.17
N PRO A 139 8.60 5.94 39.83
CA PRO A 139 7.42 5.52 39.08
C PRO A 139 7.16 4.01 39.16
N PHE A 140 8.21 3.20 39.21
CA PHE A 140 8.12 1.75 39.33
C PHE A 140 9.37 1.20 40.01
N ASP A 141 9.20 0.11 40.75
CA ASP A 141 10.29 -0.67 41.34
C ASP A 141 10.88 -1.67 40.34
N LEU A 142 12.17 -2.00 40.50
CA LEU A 142 12.81 -3.09 39.72
C LEU A 142 12.11 -4.44 39.94
N GLN A 143 11.49 -4.65 41.11
CA GLN A 143 10.73 -5.85 41.42
C GLN A 143 9.41 -5.96 40.64
N GLU A 144 8.91 -4.85 40.06
CA GLU A 144 7.72 -4.85 39.20
C GLU A 144 8.04 -5.25 37.75
N LEU A 145 9.31 -5.23 37.34
CA LEU A 145 9.73 -5.55 35.97
C LEU A 145 9.27 -6.94 35.48
N PRO A 146 9.36 -8.03 36.29
CA PRO A 146 8.81 -9.32 35.89
C PRO A 146 7.30 -9.27 35.63
N ALA A 147 6.54 -8.50 36.41
CA ALA A 147 5.10 -8.34 36.19
C ALA A 147 4.81 -7.62 34.87
N PHE A 148 5.58 -6.59 34.52
CA PHE A 148 5.47 -5.91 33.21
C PHE A 148 5.85 -6.84 32.04
N ALA A 149 6.88 -7.68 32.21
CA ALA A 149 7.24 -8.67 31.20
C ALA A 149 6.12 -9.71 30.99
N VAL A 150 5.49 -10.18 32.07
CA VAL A 150 4.32 -11.07 32.01
C VAL A 150 3.14 -10.40 31.29
N ILE A 151 2.88 -9.10 31.56
CA ILE A 151 1.86 -8.34 30.82
C ILE A 151 2.19 -8.32 29.33
N GLY A 152 3.44 -8.07 28.95
CA GLY A 152 3.88 -8.09 27.55
C GLY A 152 3.62 -9.44 26.88
N ILE A 153 4.11 -10.53 27.45
CA ILE A 153 3.94 -11.90 26.91
C ILE A 153 2.46 -12.28 26.80
N CYS A 154 1.68 -12.06 27.87
CA CYS A 154 0.25 -12.37 27.87
C CYS A 154 -0.53 -11.50 26.87
N SER A 155 -0.18 -10.21 26.75
CA SER A 155 -0.79 -9.31 25.76
C SER A 155 -0.45 -9.74 24.34
N GLY A 156 0.75 -10.26 24.08
CA GLY A 156 1.13 -10.86 22.80
C GLY A 156 0.27 -12.08 22.44
N LEU A 157 0.10 -13.01 23.38
CA LEU A 157 -0.77 -14.19 23.20
C LEU A 157 -2.24 -13.80 22.97
N LEU A 158 -2.75 -12.86 23.78
CA LEU A 158 -4.12 -12.34 23.64
C LEU A 158 -4.32 -11.58 22.33
N GLY A 159 -3.32 -10.82 21.89
CA GLY A 159 -3.33 -10.11 20.60
C GLY A 159 -3.36 -11.07 19.41
N ALA A 160 -2.52 -12.12 19.43
CA ALA A 160 -2.55 -13.17 18.42
C ALA A 160 -3.91 -13.90 18.40
N PHE A 161 -4.45 -14.23 19.57
CA PHE A 161 -5.79 -14.83 19.67
C PHE A 161 -6.88 -13.89 19.12
N PHE A 162 -6.81 -12.60 19.40
CA PHE A 162 -7.73 -11.59 18.87
C PHE A 162 -7.71 -11.55 17.35
N VAL A 163 -6.52 -11.49 16.73
CA VAL A 163 -6.40 -11.45 15.26
C VAL A 163 -6.89 -12.75 14.63
N TYR A 164 -6.54 -13.90 15.22
CA TYR A 164 -7.04 -15.20 14.77
C TYR A 164 -8.57 -15.26 14.81
N PHE A 165 -9.16 -14.89 15.96
CA PHE A 165 -10.61 -14.92 16.15
C PHE A 165 -11.31 -13.94 15.21
N ASN A 166 -10.76 -12.73 15.03
CA ASN A 166 -11.26 -11.75 14.07
C ASN A 166 -11.30 -12.32 12.64
N ARG A 167 -10.20 -12.93 12.19
CA ARG A 167 -10.11 -13.57 10.87
C ARG A 167 -11.17 -14.66 10.72
N GLN A 168 -11.33 -15.53 11.72
CA GLN A 168 -12.30 -16.61 11.65
C GLN A 168 -13.74 -16.11 11.55
N VAL A 169 -14.12 -15.11 12.35
CA VAL A 169 -15.48 -14.54 12.28
C VAL A 169 -15.74 -13.93 10.90
N VAL A 170 -14.79 -13.19 10.32
CA VAL A 170 -14.94 -12.62 8.97
C VAL A 170 -15.05 -13.71 7.90
N LEU A 171 -14.27 -14.79 8.01
CA LEU A 171 -14.35 -15.93 7.08
C LEU A 171 -15.69 -16.66 7.19
N ILE A 172 -16.18 -16.92 8.39
CA ILE A 172 -17.49 -17.56 8.64
C ILE A 172 -18.61 -16.74 8.00
N VAL A 173 -18.63 -15.41 8.24
CA VAL A 173 -19.64 -14.51 7.67
C VAL A 173 -19.64 -14.55 6.15
N ARG A 174 -18.45 -14.70 5.52
CA ARG A 174 -18.30 -14.78 4.06
C ARG A 174 -18.59 -16.17 3.48
N GLN A 175 -18.29 -17.24 4.21
CA GLN A 175 -18.47 -18.62 3.75
C GLN A 175 -19.95 -19.01 3.67
N HIS A 176 -20.78 -18.50 4.56
CA HIS A 176 -22.22 -18.76 4.54
C HIS A 176 -22.90 -17.99 3.39
N ALA A 177 -23.06 -18.64 2.24
CA ALA A 177 -23.65 -18.03 1.03
C ALA A 177 -25.07 -17.48 1.25
N THR A 178 -25.87 -18.10 2.11
CA THR A 178 -27.21 -17.61 2.47
C THR A 178 -27.15 -16.30 3.26
N LEU A 179 -26.27 -16.25 4.26
CA LEU A 179 -25.99 -15.05 5.04
C LEU A 179 -25.43 -13.96 4.12
N SER A 180 -24.40 -14.24 3.33
CA SER A 180 -23.82 -13.26 2.41
C SER A 180 -24.85 -12.71 1.41
N ARG A 181 -25.71 -13.55 0.81
CA ARG A 181 -26.78 -13.06 -0.09
C ARG A 181 -27.78 -12.17 0.64
N PHE A 182 -28.16 -12.54 1.87
CA PHE A 182 -29.05 -11.75 2.71
C PHE A 182 -28.41 -10.40 3.09
N LEU A 183 -27.14 -10.42 3.48
CA LEU A 183 -26.35 -9.23 3.82
C LEU A 183 -26.21 -8.27 2.64
N THR A 184 -26.00 -8.78 1.42
CA THR A 184 -25.93 -7.95 0.21
C THR A 184 -27.29 -7.34 -0.13
N LYS A 185 -28.39 -8.08 0.05
CA LYS A 185 -29.74 -7.58 -0.21
C LYS A 185 -30.20 -6.53 0.82
N TYR A 186 -29.85 -6.71 2.09
CA TYR A 186 -30.25 -5.84 3.19
C TYR A 186 -29.03 -5.32 3.97
N ARG A 187 -28.19 -4.53 3.30
CA ARG A 187 -26.92 -4.00 3.83
C ARG A 187 -27.04 -3.28 5.19
N LEU A 188 -28.18 -2.64 5.46
CA LEU A 188 -28.43 -1.91 6.72
C LEU A 188 -28.98 -2.79 7.85
N VAL A 189 -29.61 -3.93 7.54
CA VAL A 189 -30.24 -4.79 8.55
C VAL A 189 -29.18 -5.45 9.44
N TYR A 190 -28.08 -5.91 8.85
CA TYR A 190 -27.02 -6.58 9.60
C TYR A 190 -26.34 -5.70 10.66
N PRO A 191 -25.87 -4.49 10.32
CA PRO A 191 -25.45 -3.54 11.34
C PRO A 191 -26.51 -3.26 12.39
N GLY A 192 -27.78 -3.09 11.98
CA GLY A 192 -28.88 -2.81 12.89
C GLY A 192 -29.08 -3.93 13.93
N VAL A 193 -29.06 -5.19 13.50
CA VAL A 193 -29.20 -6.35 14.37
C VAL A 193 -28.01 -6.51 15.32
N ILE A 194 -26.78 -6.37 14.82
CA ILE A 194 -25.58 -6.45 15.68
C ILE A 194 -25.61 -5.34 16.73
N THR A 195 -25.87 -4.10 16.32
CA THR A 195 -25.98 -2.97 17.24
C THR A 195 -27.10 -3.18 18.26
N PHE A 196 -28.26 -3.72 17.84
CA PHE A 196 -29.35 -4.08 18.76
C PHE A 196 -28.89 -5.08 19.83
N VAL A 197 -28.20 -6.16 19.43
CA VAL A 197 -27.71 -7.19 20.36
C VAL A 197 -26.69 -6.60 21.33
N ILE A 198 -25.71 -5.86 20.83
CA ILE A 198 -24.67 -5.23 21.64
C ILE A 198 -25.28 -4.19 22.60
N ALA A 199 -26.22 -3.36 22.13
CA ALA A 199 -26.90 -2.37 22.96
C ALA A 199 -27.74 -3.03 24.06
N SER A 200 -28.40 -4.15 23.76
CA SER A 200 -29.17 -4.92 24.74
C SER A 200 -28.28 -5.48 25.85
N LEU A 201 -27.10 -5.98 25.49
CA LEU A 201 -26.12 -6.52 26.47
C LEU A 201 -25.39 -5.40 27.24
N THR A 202 -25.20 -4.24 26.63
CA THR A 202 -24.54 -3.09 27.26
C THR A 202 -25.50 -2.26 28.11
N PHE A 203 -26.80 -2.59 28.11
CA PHE A 203 -27.83 -1.81 28.79
C PHE A 203 -27.49 -1.62 30.29
N PRO A 204 -27.25 -0.38 30.75
CA PRO A 204 -26.67 -0.13 32.08
C PRO A 204 -27.43 -0.72 33.26
N PRO A 205 -28.78 -0.68 33.35
CA PRO A 205 -29.48 -1.29 34.48
C PRO A 205 -29.71 -2.80 34.32
N GLY A 206 -29.35 -3.38 33.17
CA GLY A 206 -29.38 -4.83 32.95
C GLY A 206 -28.00 -5.43 33.19
N PHE A 207 -27.47 -6.14 32.18
CA PHE A 207 -26.14 -6.74 32.26
C PHE A 207 -25.00 -5.69 32.31
N GLY A 208 -25.25 -4.47 31.85
CA GLY A 208 -24.27 -3.37 31.89
C GLY A 208 -23.80 -2.98 33.30
N GLN A 209 -24.51 -3.35 34.36
CA GLN A 209 -24.08 -3.14 35.75
C GLN A 209 -22.76 -3.86 36.07
N PHE A 210 -22.51 -5.01 35.44
CA PHE A 210 -21.30 -5.81 35.64
C PHE A 210 -20.19 -5.51 34.62
N MET A 211 -20.45 -4.61 33.68
CA MET A 211 -19.57 -4.29 32.55
C MET A 211 -19.34 -2.79 32.41
N ALA A 212 -19.57 -2.01 33.46
CA ALA A 212 -19.51 -0.54 33.44
C ALA A 212 -20.16 0.07 32.18
N GLY A 213 -21.33 -0.46 31.78
CA GLY A 213 -21.96 -0.20 30.48
C GLY A 213 -22.43 1.25 30.27
N GLU A 214 -22.43 2.07 31.32
CA GLU A 214 -22.73 3.49 31.26
C GLU A 214 -21.59 4.32 30.66
N LEU A 215 -20.34 3.85 30.79
CA LEU A 215 -19.15 4.58 30.37
C LEU A 215 -18.97 4.55 28.85
N MET A 216 -18.74 5.72 28.26
CA MET A 216 -18.24 5.81 26.89
C MET A 216 -16.78 5.36 26.81
N PRO A 217 -16.27 4.88 25.65
CA PRO A 217 -14.88 4.40 25.54
C PRO A 217 -13.82 5.38 26.03
N ARG A 218 -13.95 6.68 25.71
CA ARG A 218 -13.04 7.72 26.19
C ARG A 218 -13.05 7.83 27.71
N GLU A 219 -14.23 7.80 28.31
CA GLU A 219 -14.41 7.88 29.76
C GLU A 219 -13.94 6.60 30.46
N ALA A 220 -14.17 5.44 29.83
CA ALA A 220 -13.69 4.15 30.30
C ALA A 220 -12.16 4.12 30.38
N ILE A 221 -11.45 4.59 29.33
CA ILE A 221 -9.98 4.71 29.35
C ILE A 221 -9.53 5.63 30.47
N SER A 222 -10.16 6.81 30.58
CA SER A 222 -9.82 7.76 31.65
C SER A 222 -10.02 7.17 33.05
N SER A 223 -11.06 6.34 33.24
CA SER A 223 -11.28 5.64 34.52
C SER A 223 -10.29 4.50 34.74
N LEU A 224 -9.92 3.75 33.70
CA LEU A 224 -8.93 2.66 33.82
C LEU A 224 -7.52 3.18 34.16
N PHE A 225 -7.19 4.39 33.70
CA PHE A 225 -5.92 5.07 33.99
C PHE A 225 -5.91 5.82 35.32
N ASP A 226 -6.97 5.70 36.12
CA ASP A 226 -7.07 6.34 37.42
C ASP A 226 -5.96 5.86 38.38
N ASN A 227 -5.52 6.72 39.28
CA ASN A 227 -4.40 6.42 40.17
C ASN A 227 -4.84 5.71 41.47
N PHE A 228 -6.13 5.69 41.80
CA PHE A 228 -6.64 5.00 42.99
C PHE A 228 -6.59 3.48 42.87
N THR A 229 -6.33 2.76 43.97
CA THR A 229 -6.47 1.31 44.05
C THR A 229 -7.92 0.95 44.37
N TRP A 230 -8.66 0.38 43.42
CA TRP A 230 -10.10 0.19 43.60
C TRP A 230 -10.43 -0.84 44.68
N VAL A 231 -9.59 -1.87 44.86
CA VAL A 231 -9.78 -2.89 45.89
C VAL A 231 -9.89 -2.28 47.30
N LYS A 232 -9.12 -1.22 47.58
CA LYS A 232 -9.10 -0.56 48.91
C LYS A 232 -10.26 0.40 49.15
N HIS A 233 -10.88 0.92 48.09
CA HIS A 233 -11.93 1.93 48.18
C HIS A 233 -13.33 1.36 47.93
N THR A 234 -13.53 0.06 48.18
CA THR A 234 -14.82 -0.62 48.01
C THR A 234 -15.89 -0.06 48.97
N GLU A 235 -15.48 0.45 50.14
CA GLU A 235 -16.37 0.96 51.19
C GLU A 235 -16.79 2.43 51.00
N ASP A 236 -15.93 3.25 50.37
CA ASP A 236 -16.17 4.69 50.12
C ASP A 236 -16.16 5.05 48.62
N PRO A 237 -17.16 4.60 47.83
CA PRO A 237 -17.18 4.81 46.38
C PRO A 237 -17.35 6.27 45.96
N GLN A 238 -17.80 7.16 46.86
CA GLN A 238 -17.98 8.58 46.56
C GLN A 238 -16.65 9.30 46.27
N LEU A 239 -15.54 8.81 46.82
CA LEU A 239 -14.20 9.38 46.63
C LEU A 239 -13.65 9.13 45.21
N LEU A 240 -14.16 8.10 44.52
CA LEU A 240 -13.67 7.65 43.21
C LEU A 240 -14.29 8.40 42.03
N GLY A 241 -15.24 9.31 42.29
CA GLY A 241 -15.93 10.08 41.24
C GLY A 241 -16.55 9.18 40.18
N ARG A 242 -16.05 9.26 38.94
CA ARG A 242 -16.54 8.44 37.80
C ARG A 242 -16.06 6.99 37.84
N SER A 243 -14.98 6.69 38.56
CA SER A 243 -14.47 5.32 38.72
C SER A 243 -15.35 4.47 39.64
N ALA A 244 -16.31 5.08 40.35
CA ALA A 244 -17.31 4.39 41.17
C ALA A 244 -18.16 3.37 40.38
N VAL A 245 -18.29 3.54 39.06
CA VAL A 245 -19.04 2.62 38.18
C VAL A 245 -18.44 1.20 38.16
N TRP A 246 -17.15 1.06 38.51
CA TRP A 246 -16.47 -0.23 38.59
C TRP A 246 -16.71 -0.98 39.90
N ILE A 247 -17.37 -0.35 40.88
CA ILE A 247 -17.67 -0.94 42.18
C ILE A 247 -19.13 -1.40 42.20
N HIS A 248 -19.35 -2.70 42.42
CA HIS A 248 -20.68 -3.25 42.63
C HIS A 248 -20.82 -3.81 44.05
N PRO A 249 -21.91 -3.52 44.79
CA PRO A 249 -22.04 -3.92 46.20
C PRO A 249 -21.96 -5.43 46.47
N LYS A 250 -22.26 -6.25 45.46
CA LYS A 250 -22.31 -7.72 45.59
C LYS A 250 -21.19 -8.47 44.86
N VAL A 251 -20.39 -7.79 44.05
CA VAL A 251 -19.42 -8.43 43.15
C VAL A 251 -18.08 -7.73 43.26
N SER A 252 -17.01 -8.51 43.41
CA SER A 252 -15.65 -7.97 43.48
C SER A 252 -15.27 -7.23 42.19
N VAL A 253 -14.45 -6.18 42.34
CA VAL A 253 -13.92 -5.39 41.22
C VAL A 253 -13.20 -6.26 40.18
N PHE A 254 -12.46 -7.29 40.60
CA PHE A 254 -11.77 -8.23 39.69
C PHE A 254 -12.72 -8.91 38.70
N VAL A 255 -13.85 -9.39 39.18
CA VAL A 255 -14.86 -10.06 38.36
C VAL A 255 -15.51 -9.09 37.37
N ILE A 256 -15.74 -7.84 37.78
CA ILE A 256 -16.31 -6.79 36.91
C ILE A 256 -15.33 -6.44 35.79
N ILE A 257 -14.04 -6.25 36.10
CA ILE A 257 -13.01 -5.97 35.07
C ILE A 257 -12.84 -7.17 34.14
N LEU A 258 -12.84 -8.40 34.67
CA LEU A 258 -12.76 -9.61 33.85
C LEU A 258 -13.97 -9.77 32.93
N LEU A 259 -15.19 -9.55 33.44
CA LEU A 259 -16.41 -9.56 32.64
C LEU A 259 -16.40 -8.45 31.59
N PHE A 260 -15.93 -7.24 31.96
CA PHE A 260 -15.71 -6.14 31.02
C PHE A 260 -14.77 -6.55 29.89
N PHE A 261 -13.61 -7.11 30.22
CA PHE A 261 -12.63 -7.56 29.25
C PHE A 261 -13.21 -8.61 28.31
N LEU A 262 -13.77 -9.70 28.84
CA LEU A 262 -14.32 -10.79 28.03
C LEU A 262 -15.45 -10.31 27.12
N MET A 263 -16.37 -9.51 27.66
CA MET A 263 -17.52 -9.04 26.90
C MET A 263 -17.13 -8.04 25.82
N LYS A 264 -16.24 -7.08 26.12
CA LYS A 264 -15.73 -6.15 25.11
C LYS A 264 -14.87 -6.87 24.08
N PHE A 265 -14.18 -7.95 24.43
CA PHE A 265 -13.32 -8.70 23.53
C PHE A 265 -14.13 -9.25 22.35
N TRP A 266 -15.16 -10.07 22.62
CA TRP A 266 -15.96 -10.64 21.54
C TRP A 266 -16.83 -9.60 20.84
N MET A 267 -17.36 -8.60 21.57
CA MET A 267 -18.16 -7.52 20.97
C MET A 267 -17.35 -6.70 19.98
N SER A 268 -16.09 -6.40 20.28
CA SER A 268 -15.21 -5.64 19.38
C SER A 268 -14.89 -6.44 18.11
N VAL A 269 -14.64 -7.75 18.23
CA VAL A 269 -14.47 -8.62 17.07
C VAL A 269 -15.70 -8.58 16.17
N VAL A 270 -16.90 -8.79 16.72
CA VAL A 270 -18.14 -8.75 15.95
C VAL A 270 -18.37 -7.35 15.34
N ALA A 271 -18.11 -6.28 16.09
CA ALA A 271 -18.28 -4.91 15.61
C ALA A 271 -17.38 -4.59 14.40
N THR A 272 -16.12 -5.04 14.40
CA THR A 272 -15.21 -4.82 13.26
C THR A 272 -15.61 -5.57 11.99
N THR A 273 -16.49 -6.58 12.07
CA THR A 273 -17.00 -7.29 10.89
C THR A 273 -18.13 -6.53 10.17
N MET A 274 -18.69 -5.50 10.80
CA MET A 274 -19.76 -4.71 10.22
C MET A 274 -19.23 -3.92 9.01
N PRO A 275 -19.99 -3.82 7.89
CA PRO A 275 -19.59 -3.08 6.70
C PRO A 275 -19.74 -1.56 6.88
N ILE A 276 -19.12 -1.02 7.93
CA ILE A 276 -19.13 0.39 8.35
C ILE A 276 -17.68 0.89 8.41
N PRO A 277 -17.40 2.16 8.04
CA PRO A 277 -16.09 2.76 8.27
C PRO A 277 -15.76 2.73 9.77
N CYS A 278 -14.77 1.92 10.14
CA CYS A 278 -14.31 1.79 11.51
C CYS A 278 -12.82 1.48 11.59
N GLY A 279 -12.22 1.84 12.72
CA GLY A 279 -10.84 1.52 13.07
C GLY A 279 -10.80 0.50 14.21
N GLY A 280 -9.88 -0.46 14.10
CA GLY A 280 -9.65 -1.48 15.13
C GLY A 280 -8.79 -1.04 16.31
N PHE A 281 -8.15 0.13 16.24
CA PHE A 281 -7.15 0.57 17.23
C PHE A 281 -7.76 0.82 18.62
N MET A 282 -8.76 1.70 18.72
CA MET A 282 -9.29 2.13 20.03
C MET A 282 -9.94 0.99 20.83
N PRO A 283 -10.74 0.08 20.25
CA PRO A 283 -11.30 -1.05 21.00
C PRO A 283 -10.23 -1.95 21.61
N VAL A 284 -9.16 -2.25 20.85
CA VAL A 284 -8.04 -3.05 21.33
C VAL A 284 -7.26 -2.30 22.41
N PHE A 285 -7.11 -0.98 22.28
CA PHE A 285 -6.50 -0.13 23.30
C PHE A 285 -7.27 -0.17 24.64
N VAL A 286 -8.60 -0.10 24.59
CA VAL A 286 -9.46 -0.26 25.79
C VAL A 286 -9.32 -1.66 26.41
N LEU A 287 -9.26 -2.71 25.59
CA LEU A 287 -9.08 -4.08 26.06
C LEU A 287 -7.72 -4.25 26.76
N GLY A 288 -6.66 -3.67 26.21
CA GLY A 288 -5.34 -3.68 26.81
C GLY A 288 -5.30 -2.90 28.11
N ALA A 289 -5.98 -1.76 28.17
CA ALA A 289 -6.12 -0.99 29.40
C ALA A 289 -6.83 -1.78 30.50
N ALA A 290 -7.91 -2.49 30.16
CA ALA A 290 -8.63 -3.33 31.10
C ALA A 290 -7.79 -4.53 31.59
N PHE A 291 -7.06 -5.19 30.67
CA PHE A 291 -6.17 -6.29 31.03
C PHE A 291 -5.02 -5.83 31.93
N GLY A 292 -4.35 -4.72 31.58
CA GLY A 292 -3.30 -4.13 32.40
C GLY A 292 -3.84 -3.69 33.77
N ARG A 293 -5.03 -3.08 33.81
CA ARG A 293 -5.68 -2.69 35.07
C ARG A 293 -5.97 -3.89 35.96
N LEU A 294 -6.47 -4.99 35.38
CA LEU A 294 -6.72 -6.24 36.10
C LEU A 294 -5.44 -6.75 36.78
N ILE A 295 -4.33 -6.82 36.05
CA ILE A 295 -3.03 -7.25 36.61
C ILE A 295 -2.54 -6.26 37.67
N GLY A 296 -2.69 -4.95 37.45
CA GLY A 296 -2.31 -3.94 38.44
C GLY A 296 -3.08 -4.03 39.76
N GLU A 297 -4.40 -4.29 39.71
CA GLU A 297 -5.20 -4.51 40.93
C GLU A 297 -4.83 -5.84 41.61
N ILE A 298 -4.47 -6.89 40.84
CA ILE A 298 -3.97 -8.15 41.40
C ILE A 298 -2.65 -7.92 42.13
N MET A 299 -1.73 -7.14 41.53
CA MET A 299 -0.46 -6.78 42.17
C MET A 299 -0.68 -5.96 43.44
N ALA A 300 -1.60 -5.00 43.43
CA ALA A 300 -1.97 -4.22 44.61
C ALA A 300 -2.64 -5.05 45.71
N TRP A 301 -3.28 -6.17 45.36
CA TRP A 301 -3.83 -7.14 46.32
C TRP A 301 -2.76 -8.09 46.87
N LEU A 302 -1.80 -8.52 46.04
CA LEU A 302 -0.70 -9.39 46.44
C LEU A 302 0.30 -8.68 47.36
N PHE A 303 0.55 -7.39 47.12
CA PHE A 303 1.43 -6.54 47.92
C PHE A 303 0.64 -5.33 48.48
N PRO A 304 -0.22 -5.56 49.49
CA PRO A 304 -1.12 -4.53 50.01
C PRO A 304 -0.37 -3.38 50.69
N ASP A 305 0.75 -3.65 51.35
CA ASP A 305 1.56 -2.62 51.98
C ASP A 305 2.39 -1.85 50.96
N GLY A 306 2.69 -2.46 49.81
CA GLY A 306 3.57 -1.94 48.78
C GLY A 306 4.87 -2.75 48.69
N ILE A 307 5.79 -2.28 47.85
CA ILE A 307 7.11 -2.87 47.70
C ILE A 307 8.10 -2.04 48.54
N LEU A 308 8.94 -2.73 49.31
CA LEU A 308 9.95 -2.10 50.16
C LEU A 308 11.23 -1.87 49.34
N PHE A 309 11.61 -0.61 49.17
CA PHE A 309 12.87 -0.23 48.55
C PHE A 309 13.55 0.85 49.38
N ASP A 310 14.80 0.58 49.79
CA ASP A 310 15.65 1.52 50.55
C ASP A 310 14.99 2.12 51.81
N GLY A 311 14.23 1.30 52.54
CA GLY A 311 13.56 1.69 53.79
C GLY A 311 12.26 2.49 53.64
N PHE A 312 11.85 2.83 52.41
CA PHE A 312 10.55 3.44 52.12
C PHE A 312 9.60 2.42 51.47
N VAL A 313 8.32 2.48 51.84
CA VAL A 313 7.27 1.61 51.30
C VAL A 313 6.54 2.34 50.18
N TYR A 314 6.67 1.85 48.95
CA TYR A 314 6.01 2.41 47.77
C TYR A 314 4.76 1.60 47.42
N LYS A 315 3.62 2.28 47.34
CA LYS A 315 2.35 1.64 46.98
C LYS A 315 2.27 1.47 45.45
N ILE A 316 1.86 0.28 45.03
CA ILE A 316 1.66 -0.07 43.63
C ILE A 316 0.52 0.78 43.06
N LEU A 317 0.72 1.27 41.83
CA LEU A 317 -0.23 2.13 41.13
C LEU A 317 -0.86 1.42 39.93
N PRO A 318 -2.09 0.86 40.05
CA PRO A 318 -2.71 0.08 38.98
C PRO A 318 -2.93 0.84 37.66
N GLY A 319 -3.00 2.18 37.71
CA GLY A 319 -3.09 3.02 36.52
C GLY A 319 -1.87 2.89 35.60
N GLY A 320 -0.65 2.74 36.13
CA GLY A 320 0.55 2.53 35.32
C GLY A 320 0.51 1.21 34.56
N TYR A 321 0.06 0.14 35.22
CA TYR A 321 -0.15 -1.18 34.63
C TYR A 321 -1.21 -1.15 33.51
N ALA A 322 -2.29 -0.40 33.71
CA ALA A 322 -3.32 -0.20 32.69
C ALA A 322 -2.76 0.46 31.42
N VAL A 323 -1.94 1.51 31.57
CA VAL A 323 -1.29 2.19 30.43
C VAL A 323 -0.35 1.25 29.69
N ILE A 324 0.47 0.48 30.41
CA ILE A 324 1.41 -0.49 29.81
C ILE A 324 0.63 -1.59 29.05
N GLY A 325 -0.43 -2.14 29.65
CA GLY A 325 -1.28 -3.14 28.99
C GLY A 325 -1.99 -2.60 27.74
N ALA A 326 -2.43 -1.33 27.77
CA ALA A 326 -3.04 -0.66 26.62
C ALA A 326 -2.08 -0.59 25.43
N ALA A 327 -0.84 -0.16 25.69
CA ALA A 327 0.21 -0.09 24.68
C ALA A 327 0.61 -1.48 24.16
N ALA A 328 0.82 -2.45 25.07
CA ALA A 328 1.30 -3.79 24.76
C ALA A 328 0.29 -4.59 23.90
N LEU A 329 -0.98 -4.63 24.28
CA LEU A 329 -1.99 -5.37 23.51
C LEU A 329 -2.25 -4.72 22.15
N THR A 330 -2.30 -3.39 22.09
CA THR A 330 -2.50 -2.69 20.82
C THR A 330 -1.31 -2.90 19.90
N GLY A 331 -0.09 -2.76 20.42
CA GLY A 331 1.15 -3.05 19.69
C GLY A 331 1.15 -4.46 19.12
N ALA A 332 0.82 -5.46 19.94
CA ALA A 332 0.74 -6.86 19.52
C ALA A 332 -0.26 -7.10 18.38
N VAL A 333 -1.39 -6.40 18.37
CA VAL A 333 -2.41 -6.55 17.30
C VAL A 333 -2.01 -5.81 16.01
N SER A 334 -1.33 -4.67 16.12
CA SER A 334 -0.88 -3.88 14.96
C SER A 334 0.54 -4.19 14.48
N HIS A 335 1.31 -5.01 15.20
CA HIS A 335 2.73 -5.29 14.97
C HIS A 335 3.62 -4.04 14.98
N THR A 336 3.34 -3.12 15.90
CA THR A 336 4.00 -1.80 15.96
C THR A 336 4.57 -1.51 17.33
N VAL A 337 5.73 -0.86 17.41
CA VAL A 337 6.34 -0.39 18.68
C VAL A 337 5.92 1.05 18.98
N SER A 338 5.60 1.83 17.94
CA SER A 338 5.06 3.19 18.01
C SER A 338 3.79 3.35 18.84
N THR A 339 3.05 2.27 19.14
CA THR A 339 1.92 2.29 20.09
C THR A 339 2.35 2.71 21.49
N ALA A 340 3.56 2.36 21.93
CA ALA A 340 4.15 2.86 23.17
C ALA A 340 4.31 4.38 23.11
N VAL A 341 4.75 4.90 21.96
CA VAL A 341 4.96 6.33 21.73
C VAL A 341 3.66 7.11 21.80
N ILE A 342 2.64 6.62 21.09
CA ILE A 342 1.28 7.17 21.15
C ILE A 342 0.78 7.15 22.60
N CYS A 343 0.98 6.05 23.32
CA CYS A 343 0.46 5.90 24.68
C CYS A 343 1.11 6.89 25.68
N PHE A 344 2.42 7.14 25.59
CA PHE A 344 3.05 8.16 26.45
C PHE A 344 2.64 9.58 26.07
N GLU A 345 2.52 9.91 24.78
CA GLU A 345 2.08 11.25 24.37
C GLU A 345 0.60 11.51 24.76
N LEU A 346 -0.23 10.47 24.71
CA LEU A 346 -1.64 10.52 25.15
C LEU A 346 -1.79 10.72 26.65
N THR A 347 -0.94 10.06 27.45
CA THR A 347 -0.97 10.15 28.92
C THR A 347 -0.30 11.42 29.45
N GLY A 348 0.63 11.99 28.69
CA GLY A 348 1.35 13.22 29.03
C GLY A 348 2.41 13.03 30.13
N GLN A 349 2.78 11.78 30.42
CA GLN A 349 3.74 11.43 31.46
C GLN A 349 4.72 10.37 30.96
N ILE A 350 6.02 10.62 31.16
CA ILE A 350 7.12 9.74 30.68
C ILE A 350 7.64 8.75 31.74
N ALA A 351 7.01 8.72 32.92
CA ALA A 351 7.46 7.93 34.07
C ALA A 351 7.65 6.43 33.78
N HIS A 352 6.76 5.83 32.97
CA HIS A 352 6.74 4.39 32.68
C HIS A 352 7.25 4.04 31.27
N ILE A 353 8.06 4.89 30.65
CA ILE A 353 8.48 4.69 29.25
C ILE A 353 9.29 3.40 29.05
N LEU A 354 10.25 3.12 29.93
CA LEU A 354 11.15 1.96 29.80
C LEU A 354 10.38 0.62 29.93
N PRO A 355 9.60 0.36 31.00
CA PRO A 355 8.86 -0.90 31.10
C PRO A 355 7.80 -1.07 30.02
N MET A 356 7.18 0.04 29.58
CA MET A 356 6.21 0.02 28.50
C MET A 356 6.84 -0.44 27.18
N MET A 357 8.01 0.10 26.81
CA MET A 357 8.71 -0.32 25.59
C MET A 357 9.10 -1.79 25.64
N VAL A 358 9.64 -2.27 26.76
CA VAL A 358 9.98 -3.68 26.95
C VAL A 358 8.75 -4.58 26.80
N ALA A 359 7.64 -4.24 27.47
CA ALA A 359 6.40 -5.00 27.38
C ALA A 359 5.84 -5.03 25.95
N VAL A 360 5.88 -3.91 25.22
CA VAL A 360 5.43 -3.81 23.82
C VAL A 360 6.30 -4.65 22.90
N ILE A 361 7.63 -4.61 23.05
CA ILE A 361 8.56 -5.42 22.25
C ILE A 361 8.32 -6.91 22.50
N LEU A 362 8.18 -7.32 23.77
CA LEU A 362 7.86 -8.72 24.11
C LEU A 362 6.50 -9.15 23.51
N ALA A 363 5.50 -8.29 23.60
CA ALA A 363 4.17 -8.56 23.05
C ALA A 363 4.22 -8.73 21.52
N ASN A 364 4.97 -7.87 20.82
CA ASN A 364 5.18 -7.94 19.37
C ASN A 364 5.94 -9.19 18.96
N MET A 365 7.02 -9.54 19.67
CA MET A 365 7.81 -10.75 19.40
C MET A 365 6.94 -12.01 19.48
N VAL A 366 6.08 -12.10 20.51
CA VAL A 366 5.14 -13.21 20.66
C VAL A 366 4.07 -13.18 19.57
N ALA A 367 3.43 -12.04 19.31
CA ALA A 367 2.35 -11.94 18.33
C ALA A 367 2.81 -12.23 16.89
N GLN A 368 3.93 -11.65 16.47
CA GLN A 368 4.53 -11.86 15.14
C GLN A 368 4.93 -13.31 14.89
N SER A 369 5.32 -14.05 15.94
CA SER A 369 5.63 -15.48 15.82
C SER A 369 4.38 -16.36 15.60
N LEU A 370 3.19 -15.89 16.00
CA LEU A 370 1.97 -16.69 16.03
C LEU A 370 0.98 -16.34 14.93
N GLN A 371 0.77 -15.06 14.62
CA GLN A 371 -0.25 -14.58 13.68
C GLN A 371 0.25 -13.38 12.87
N PRO A 372 -0.29 -13.12 11.66
CA PRO A 372 -0.06 -11.87 10.95
C PRO A 372 -0.72 -10.69 11.68
N SER A 373 -0.37 -9.46 11.32
CA SER A 373 -1.01 -8.27 11.91
C SER A 373 -2.52 -8.23 11.58
N LEU A 374 -3.28 -7.46 12.35
CA LEU A 374 -4.70 -7.22 12.05
C LEU A 374 -4.90 -6.65 10.63
N TYR A 375 -4.04 -5.72 10.22
CA TYR A 375 -4.12 -5.06 8.92
C TYR A 375 -3.82 -6.03 7.77
N ASP A 376 -2.74 -6.82 7.90
CA ASP A 376 -2.37 -7.84 6.90
C ASP A 376 -3.45 -8.92 6.77
N SER A 377 -4.00 -9.35 7.90
CA SER A 377 -5.10 -10.32 7.95
C SER A 377 -6.33 -9.80 7.19
N ILE A 378 -6.69 -8.52 7.37
CA ILE A 378 -7.80 -7.89 6.63
C ILE A 378 -7.49 -7.80 5.13
N ILE A 379 -6.25 -7.45 4.74
CA ILE A 379 -5.81 -7.37 3.33
C ILE A 379 -5.94 -8.75 2.67
N GLN A 380 -5.41 -9.79 3.30
CA GLN A 380 -5.48 -11.17 2.81
C GLN A 380 -6.93 -11.66 2.67
N VAL A 381 -7.77 -11.40 3.68
CA VAL A 381 -9.19 -11.77 3.63
C VAL A 381 -9.91 -11.02 2.52
N LYS A 382 -9.61 -9.73 2.32
CA LYS A 382 -10.17 -8.92 1.22
C LYS A 382 -9.61 -9.28 -0.16
N LYS A 383 -8.52 -10.05 -0.25
CA LYS A 383 -7.83 -10.39 -1.51
C LYS A 383 -7.44 -9.14 -2.31
N LEU A 384 -6.96 -8.12 -1.61
CA LEU A 384 -6.44 -6.94 -2.28
C LEU A 384 -5.06 -7.24 -2.88
N PRO A 385 -4.73 -6.67 -4.06
CA PRO A 385 -3.43 -6.85 -4.68
C PRO A 385 -2.37 -6.16 -3.81
N TYR A 386 -1.75 -6.93 -2.93
CA TYR A 386 -0.66 -6.50 -2.05
C TYR A 386 0.47 -7.51 -2.19
N LEU A 387 1.70 -7.01 -2.28
CA LEU A 387 2.89 -7.84 -2.36
C LEU A 387 3.34 -8.12 -0.91
N PRO A 388 3.14 -9.35 -0.38
CA PRO A 388 3.48 -9.64 1.01
C PRO A 388 4.99 -9.76 1.16
N ASP A 389 5.53 -9.24 2.28
CA ASP A 389 6.94 -9.44 2.60
C ASP A 389 7.26 -10.94 2.70
N LEU A 390 8.24 -11.38 1.93
CA LEU A 390 8.78 -12.73 2.05
C LEU A 390 9.60 -12.80 3.33
N GLY A 391 9.01 -13.35 4.40
CA GLY A 391 9.76 -13.65 5.61
C GLY A 391 10.93 -14.62 5.32
N TRP A 392 12.02 -14.49 6.06
CA TRP A 392 13.27 -15.26 5.86
C TRP A 392 13.10 -16.79 5.92
N ASN A 393 12.00 -17.30 6.48
CA ASN A 393 11.79 -18.73 6.70
C ASN A 393 11.17 -19.50 5.50
N GLN A 394 11.07 -18.91 4.31
CA GLN A 394 10.42 -19.54 3.14
C GLN A 394 11.42 -19.91 2.03
N ILE A 395 12.30 -20.88 2.35
CA ILE A 395 13.37 -21.37 1.46
C ILE A 395 12.85 -21.90 0.11
N SER A 396 11.61 -22.40 0.04
CA SER A 396 11.02 -22.90 -1.21
C SER A 396 10.84 -21.83 -2.30
N LYS A 397 10.88 -20.54 -1.94
CA LYS A 397 10.73 -19.42 -2.89
C LYS A 397 12.02 -19.06 -3.64
N TYR A 398 13.17 -19.65 -3.28
CA TYR A 398 14.42 -19.46 -4.01
C TYR A 398 14.52 -20.32 -5.29
N ASN A 399 13.65 -21.33 -5.44
CA ASN A 399 13.66 -22.25 -6.59
C ASN A 399 12.73 -21.85 -7.74
N ILE A 400 12.05 -20.70 -7.62
CA ILE A 400 11.24 -20.14 -8.70
C ILE A 400 12.05 -19.01 -9.33
N PHE A 401 12.23 -19.07 -10.64
CA PHE A 401 13.00 -18.09 -11.39
C PHE A 401 12.10 -17.16 -12.19
N VAL A 402 12.65 -16.02 -12.59
CA VAL A 402 11.99 -15.05 -13.45
C VAL A 402 11.50 -15.68 -14.76
N GLU A 403 12.25 -16.63 -15.32
CA GLU A 403 11.84 -17.36 -16.53
C GLU A 403 10.54 -18.15 -16.39
N ASP A 404 10.18 -18.58 -15.17
CA ASP A 404 8.93 -19.32 -14.90
C ASP A 404 7.70 -18.41 -14.79
N ILE A 405 7.92 -17.12 -14.55
CA ILE A 405 6.87 -16.15 -14.20
C ILE A 405 6.65 -15.13 -15.34
N MET A 406 7.68 -14.84 -16.12
CA MET A 406 7.65 -13.79 -17.13
C MET A 406 6.61 -14.03 -18.23
N VAL A 407 5.99 -12.96 -18.70
CA VAL A 407 5.13 -12.99 -19.89
C VAL A 407 6.03 -12.89 -21.12
N SER A 408 6.10 -13.97 -21.91
CA SER A 408 6.95 -14.02 -23.12
C SER A 408 6.31 -13.38 -24.36
N ASP A 409 4.98 -13.29 -24.45
CA ASP A 409 4.31 -12.59 -25.55
C ASP A 409 4.30 -11.07 -25.29
N VAL A 410 5.45 -10.44 -25.48
CA VAL A 410 5.62 -8.99 -25.32
C VAL A 410 5.35 -8.30 -26.64
N LYS A 411 4.46 -7.30 -26.64
CA LYS A 411 4.30 -6.40 -27.79
C LYS A 411 5.42 -5.36 -27.75
N PHE A 412 6.22 -5.31 -28.80
CA PHE A 412 7.39 -4.43 -28.91
C PHE A 412 7.29 -3.53 -30.14
N ILE A 413 8.12 -2.49 -30.16
CA ILE A 413 8.26 -1.56 -31.29
C ILE A 413 9.72 -1.60 -31.73
N SER A 414 9.98 -1.76 -33.03
CA SER A 414 11.33 -1.67 -33.58
C SER A 414 11.70 -0.24 -33.93
N SER A 415 12.97 0.14 -33.78
CA SER A 415 13.46 1.46 -34.22
C SER A 415 13.27 1.69 -35.73
N ASN A 416 13.14 0.62 -36.50
CA ASN A 416 12.97 0.66 -37.96
C ASN A 416 11.51 0.44 -38.40
N CYS A 417 10.53 0.49 -37.48
CA CYS A 417 9.12 0.28 -37.82
C CYS A 417 8.54 1.39 -38.71
N LYS A 418 7.46 1.08 -39.42
CA LYS A 418 6.68 2.05 -40.18
C LYS A 418 5.61 2.70 -39.29
N TYR A 419 5.12 3.87 -39.70
CA TYR A 419 4.02 4.54 -39.01
C TYR A 419 2.73 3.70 -38.98
N ARG A 420 2.52 2.86 -40.01
CA ARG A 420 1.45 1.85 -40.05
C ARG A 420 1.52 0.86 -38.90
N ASP A 421 2.70 0.28 -38.66
CA ASP A 421 2.90 -0.69 -37.59
C ASP A 421 2.62 -0.06 -36.22
N LEU A 422 3.01 1.21 -36.05
CA LEU A 422 2.71 1.99 -34.85
C LEU A 422 1.20 2.16 -34.64
N LYS A 423 0.47 2.53 -35.70
CA LYS A 423 -0.99 2.69 -35.68
C LYS A 423 -1.67 1.36 -35.34
N ASP A 424 -1.23 0.27 -35.95
CA ASP A 424 -1.78 -1.07 -35.71
C ASP A 424 -1.52 -1.54 -34.28
N VAL A 425 -0.30 -1.35 -33.75
CA VAL A 425 0.04 -1.68 -32.36
C VAL A 425 -0.79 -0.83 -31.40
N LEU A 426 -0.92 0.47 -31.64
CA LEU A 426 -1.73 1.36 -30.81
C LEU A 426 -3.22 0.99 -30.85
N GLN A 427 -3.77 0.56 -31.99
CA GLN A 427 -5.17 0.15 -32.07
C GLN A 427 -5.44 -1.21 -31.43
N ASN A 428 -4.49 -2.14 -31.56
CA ASN A 428 -4.66 -3.52 -31.08
C ASN A 428 -4.30 -3.71 -29.59
N THR A 429 -3.63 -2.74 -28.98
CA THR A 429 -3.15 -2.85 -27.60
C THR A 429 -3.58 -1.67 -26.74
N THR A 430 -3.68 -1.91 -25.44
CA THR A 430 -4.05 -0.91 -24.42
C THR A 430 -2.94 -0.61 -23.42
N VAL A 431 -1.74 -1.18 -23.63
CA VAL A 431 -0.61 -1.01 -22.71
C VAL A 431 -0.10 0.43 -22.69
N SER A 432 0.32 0.90 -21.52
CA SER A 432 0.76 2.28 -21.28
C SER A 432 2.17 2.57 -21.81
N THR A 433 3.03 1.56 -21.81
CA THR A 433 4.45 1.68 -22.13
C THR A 433 4.87 0.51 -23.00
N PHE A 434 5.65 0.79 -24.05
CA PHE A 434 6.15 -0.21 -24.98
C PHE A 434 7.68 -0.31 -24.91
N PRO A 435 8.25 -1.52 -24.95
CA PRO A 435 9.67 -1.69 -25.17
C PRO A 435 10.04 -1.31 -26.60
N LEU A 436 11.07 -0.50 -26.72
CA LEU A 436 11.72 -0.18 -27.99
C LEU A 436 12.89 -1.16 -28.18
N VAL A 437 12.84 -1.93 -29.26
CA VAL A 437 13.92 -2.83 -29.69
C VAL A 437 14.61 -2.28 -30.93
N ASP A 438 15.86 -2.67 -31.15
CA ASP A 438 16.61 -2.29 -32.34
C ASP A 438 15.95 -2.86 -33.62
N SER A 439 15.87 -4.18 -33.74
CA SER A 439 15.20 -4.86 -34.86
C SER A 439 14.35 -6.05 -34.38
N PRO A 440 13.34 -6.48 -35.15
CA PRO A 440 12.56 -7.68 -34.81
C PRO A 440 13.41 -8.95 -34.80
N ASP A 441 14.55 -8.98 -35.50
CA ASP A 441 15.46 -10.13 -35.53
C ASP A 441 16.46 -10.11 -34.37
N SER A 442 17.02 -8.94 -34.04
CA SER A 442 18.00 -8.77 -32.96
C SER A 442 17.33 -8.85 -31.58
N MET A 443 16.11 -8.33 -31.45
CA MET A 443 15.34 -8.20 -30.20
C MET A 443 16.09 -7.50 -29.07
N ILE A 444 17.13 -6.72 -29.38
CA ILE A 444 17.93 -6.01 -28.36
C ILE A 444 17.09 -4.86 -27.81
N LEU A 445 16.91 -4.81 -26.48
CA LEU A 445 16.16 -3.75 -25.82
C LEU A 445 16.97 -2.45 -25.78
N MET A 446 16.46 -1.42 -26.43
CA MET A 446 17.07 -0.08 -26.48
C MET A 446 16.52 0.87 -25.42
N GLY A 447 15.27 0.65 -24.99
CA GLY A 447 14.61 1.51 -24.02
C GLY A 447 13.11 1.25 -23.95
N SER A 448 12.37 2.20 -23.39
CA SER A 448 10.90 2.17 -23.41
C SER A 448 10.31 3.52 -23.78
N VAL A 449 9.11 3.49 -24.37
CA VAL A 449 8.39 4.68 -24.83
C VAL A 449 6.95 4.63 -24.34
N GLU A 450 6.46 5.75 -23.83
CA GLU A 450 5.06 5.89 -23.43
C GLU A 450 4.12 5.93 -24.62
N ARG A 451 2.94 5.35 -24.44
CA ARG A 451 1.88 5.35 -25.43
C ARG A 451 1.44 6.76 -25.83
N THR A 452 1.33 7.67 -24.87
CA THR A 452 0.95 9.08 -25.06
C THR A 452 1.92 9.78 -26.01
N GLU A 453 3.22 9.54 -25.84
CA GLU A 453 4.26 10.07 -26.70
C GLU A 453 4.16 9.51 -28.13
N LEU A 454 3.92 8.20 -28.27
CA LEU A 454 3.70 7.56 -29.57
C LEU A 454 2.43 8.07 -30.27
N GLN A 455 1.35 8.28 -29.52
CA GLN A 455 0.13 8.88 -30.03
C GLN A 455 0.35 10.32 -30.46
N ALA A 456 1.08 11.12 -29.68
CA ALA A 456 1.44 12.48 -30.03
C ALA A 456 2.30 12.52 -31.29
N LEU A 457 3.24 11.57 -31.43
CA LEU A 457 4.10 11.42 -32.61
C LEU A 457 3.25 11.09 -33.85
N LEU A 458 2.32 10.14 -33.74
CA LEU A 458 1.40 9.78 -34.82
C LEU A 458 0.48 10.96 -35.19
N HIS A 459 -0.12 11.63 -34.21
CA HIS A 459 -0.99 12.79 -34.42
C HIS A 459 -0.25 13.97 -35.05
N ARG A 460 0.99 14.22 -34.63
CA ARG A 460 1.86 15.26 -35.21
C ARG A 460 2.26 14.91 -36.65
N HIS A 461 2.48 13.63 -36.95
CA HIS A 461 2.85 13.18 -38.29
C HIS A 461 1.67 13.26 -39.27
N LEU A 462 0.47 12.86 -38.84
CA LEU A 462 -0.78 12.92 -39.62
C LEU A 462 -1.53 14.26 -39.43
N SER A 463 -0.90 15.30 -38.88
CA SER A 463 -1.59 16.55 -38.54
C SER A 463 -2.09 17.29 -39.79
N PRO A 464 -3.25 17.96 -39.72
CA PRO A 464 -3.74 18.82 -40.81
C PRO A 464 -2.76 19.94 -41.18
N GLU A 465 -2.04 20.47 -40.20
CA GLU A 465 -1.03 21.52 -40.38
C GLU A 465 0.16 21.03 -41.21
N ARG A 466 0.62 19.81 -40.97
CA ARG A 466 1.70 19.20 -41.75
C ARG A 466 1.26 18.88 -43.17
N ARG A 467 0.01 18.44 -43.36
CA ARG A 467 -0.60 18.28 -44.70
C ARG A 467 -0.56 19.59 -45.49
N LEU A 468 -0.95 20.70 -44.86
CA LEU A 468 -0.91 22.03 -45.46
C LEU A 468 0.52 22.49 -45.76
N HIS A 469 1.47 22.20 -44.87
CA HIS A 469 2.87 22.56 -45.06
C HIS A 469 3.51 21.82 -46.24
N LEU A 470 3.30 20.51 -46.34
CA LEU A 470 3.82 19.70 -47.45
C LEU A 470 3.17 20.08 -48.79
N ALA A 471 1.88 20.41 -48.79
CA ALA A 471 1.20 20.93 -49.98
C ALA A 471 1.76 22.29 -50.45
N ARG A 472 2.29 23.11 -49.52
CA ARG A 472 2.96 24.39 -49.85
C ARG A 472 4.41 24.20 -50.32
N GLU A 473 5.13 23.20 -49.82
CA GLU A 473 6.53 22.92 -50.20
C GLU A 473 6.67 22.21 -51.56
N MET A 474 5.73 21.34 -51.93
CA MET A 474 5.75 20.62 -53.22
C MET A 474 5.98 21.54 -54.43
N PRO A 475 5.25 22.65 -54.62
CA PRO A 475 5.49 23.55 -55.74
C PRO A 475 6.85 24.26 -55.64
N GLN A 476 7.36 24.58 -54.44
CA GLN A 476 8.68 25.23 -54.29
C GLN A 476 9.84 24.29 -54.66
N LYS A 477 9.79 23.03 -54.24
CA LYS A 477 10.80 22.02 -54.61
C LYS A 477 10.78 21.66 -56.09
N LEU A 478 9.60 21.67 -56.72
CA LEU A 478 9.45 21.51 -58.17
C LEU A 478 10.02 22.71 -58.95
N ILE A 479 9.92 23.93 -58.40
CA ILE A 479 10.53 25.14 -58.98
C ILE A 479 12.06 25.11 -58.85
N GLU A 480 12.59 24.69 -57.69
CA GLU A 480 14.05 24.53 -57.47
C GLU A 480 14.64 23.40 -58.31
N ALA A 481 13.98 22.23 -58.38
CA ALA A 481 14.43 21.11 -59.21
C ALA A 481 14.36 21.39 -60.72
N SER A 482 13.54 22.35 -61.15
CA SER A 482 13.48 22.78 -62.55
C SER A 482 14.59 23.76 -62.95
N TYR A 483 15.39 24.24 -61.98
CA TYR A 483 16.51 25.18 -62.23
C TYR A 483 17.89 24.52 -62.34
N ASP A 484 18.04 23.23 -61.98
CA ASP A 484 19.31 22.49 -62.08
C ASP A 484 19.53 21.82 -63.45
N GLY A 485 19.42 22.61 -64.52
CA GLY A 485 19.69 22.22 -65.89
C GLY A 485 20.84 23.02 -66.52
N HIS A 486 22.05 22.45 -66.45
CA HIS A 486 23.30 22.85 -67.12
C HIS A 486 24.15 24.00 -66.53
N GLN A 487 25.18 23.62 -65.78
CA GLN A 487 26.53 24.12 -66.07
C GLN A 487 27.57 23.00 -65.88
N TRP A 488 28.02 22.43 -66.99
CA TRP A 488 29.22 21.60 -67.03
C TRP A 488 30.45 22.51 -66.86
N LYS A 489 31.29 22.25 -65.86
CA LYS A 489 32.72 22.60 -65.91
C LYS A 489 33.55 21.46 -65.32
N HIS A 490 34.24 20.77 -66.20
CA HIS A 490 35.43 19.95 -65.96
C HIS A 490 36.52 20.62 -66.81
N GLU A 491 37.78 20.83 -66.43
CA GLU A 491 38.59 20.46 -65.28
C GLU A 491 39.88 21.29 -65.40
N SER A 492 40.52 21.73 -64.31
CA SER A 492 41.96 22.04 -64.35
C SER A 492 42.58 22.04 -62.95
N PHE A 493 43.62 21.21 -62.85
CA PHE A 493 44.58 20.99 -61.77
C PHE A 493 45.31 22.26 -61.29
N ALA A 494 45.68 22.24 -59.99
CA ALA A 494 46.80 22.88 -59.28
C ALA A 494 46.28 23.34 -57.89
N PHE A 495 46.93 23.22 -56.73
CA PHE A 495 48.21 22.70 -56.26
C PHE A 495 47.99 22.49 -54.74
N VAL A 496 48.69 21.52 -54.13
CA VAL A 496 48.84 21.43 -52.66
C VAL A 496 49.94 22.41 -52.28
N ASP A 497 49.72 23.24 -51.27
CA ASP A 497 50.78 23.76 -50.40
C ASP A 497 50.25 23.91 -48.97
N GLU A 498 51.07 23.39 -48.05
CA GLU A 498 50.96 23.48 -46.59
C GLU A 498 51.24 24.91 -46.11
N ASP A 499 50.67 25.31 -44.96
CA ASP A 499 51.37 25.92 -43.83
C ASP A 499 50.51 26.88 -42.95
N VAL A 500 50.48 26.53 -41.65
CA VAL A 500 50.78 27.39 -40.48
C VAL A 500 49.71 28.36 -39.92
N ASP A 501 49.16 27.92 -38.78
CA ASP A 501 49.10 28.53 -37.43
C ASP A 501 48.34 29.85 -37.07
N GLU A 502 47.86 29.80 -35.81
CA GLU A 502 47.54 30.85 -34.81
C GLU A 502 46.17 31.59 -34.87
N GLU A 503 45.28 31.39 -33.87
CA GLU A 503 45.00 32.25 -32.67
C GLU A 503 44.18 33.53 -33.01
N GLU A 504 43.27 34.13 -32.24
CA GLU A 504 42.62 33.97 -30.93
C GLU A 504 41.38 34.94 -30.91
N GLU A 505 40.47 34.73 -29.94
CA GLU A 505 39.64 35.71 -29.17
C GLU A 505 38.86 36.85 -29.88
N ASP A 506 37.52 36.90 -29.80
CA ASP A 506 36.61 37.33 -28.69
C ASP A 506 36.10 38.79 -28.80
N LYS A 507 34.90 39.01 -28.25
CA LYS A 507 34.11 40.25 -28.04
C LYS A 507 33.19 40.66 -29.20
N GLY A 508 31.91 40.98 -29.00
CA GLY A 508 31.08 41.09 -27.81
C GLY A 508 29.76 41.82 -28.13
N LYS A 509 28.70 41.45 -27.41
CA LYS A 509 27.57 42.28 -26.91
C LYS A 509 26.65 43.09 -27.87
N THR A 510 25.39 42.60 -27.89
CA THR A 510 24.08 43.26 -27.64
C THR A 510 23.42 44.24 -28.63
N GLU A 511 22.10 44.01 -28.75
CA GLU A 511 20.98 44.95 -28.94
C GLU A 511 20.40 45.23 -30.36
N GLN A 512 19.13 44.80 -30.50
CA GLN A 512 18.06 45.29 -31.40
C GLN A 512 17.88 46.82 -31.30
N PRO A 513 17.29 47.58 -32.27
CA PRO A 513 15.95 47.31 -32.82
C PRO A 513 15.61 47.81 -34.27
N THR A 514 14.39 47.43 -34.64
CA THR A 514 13.45 47.80 -35.73
C THR A 514 13.48 49.23 -36.31
N LEU A 515 13.31 49.35 -37.65
CA LEU A 515 12.25 50.11 -38.40
C LEU A 515 12.74 50.66 -39.78
N THR A 516 11.84 50.50 -40.76
CA THR A 516 11.71 50.93 -42.18
C THR A 516 12.03 52.43 -42.48
N PRO A 517 12.03 52.99 -43.73
CA PRO A 517 11.37 52.54 -44.99
C PRO A 517 12.14 52.83 -46.31
N ASP A 518 11.60 52.43 -47.48
CA ASP A 518 11.40 53.36 -48.62
C ASP A 518 10.69 52.73 -49.85
N TYR A 519 9.76 53.50 -50.40
CA TYR A 519 9.08 53.34 -51.70
C TYR A 519 9.72 54.30 -52.74
N PRO A 520 9.52 54.09 -54.05
CA PRO A 520 8.52 54.93 -54.74
C PRO A 520 7.74 54.26 -55.91
N GLY A 521 6.48 54.70 -56.07
CA GLY A 521 5.87 55.15 -57.35
C GLY A 521 5.38 54.14 -58.42
N GLY A 522 4.05 54.10 -58.68
CA GLY A 522 3.38 53.41 -59.81
C GLY A 522 3.41 54.20 -61.15
N PRO A 523 2.44 54.08 -62.11
CA PRO A 523 1.16 53.32 -62.09
C PRO A 523 0.71 52.65 -63.44
N ASN A 524 -0.50 52.05 -63.44
CA ASN A 524 -1.47 51.80 -64.55
C ASN A 524 -1.52 50.46 -65.34
N GLY A 525 -2.64 49.75 -65.17
CA GLY A 525 -3.55 49.30 -66.25
C GLY A 525 -3.28 47.97 -66.98
N PRO A 526 -4.31 47.22 -67.43
CA PRO A 526 -4.30 45.76 -67.43
C PRO A 526 -4.04 45.14 -68.82
N VAL A 527 -3.25 44.07 -68.90
CA VAL A 527 -3.27 43.17 -70.06
C VAL A 527 -3.09 41.72 -69.63
N THR A 528 -4.15 40.96 -69.86
CA THR A 528 -4.25 39.49 -69.82
C THR A 528 -3.20 38.83 -70.72
N LEU A 529 -2.43 37.88 -70.17
CA LEU A 529 -1.89 36.76 -70.95
C LEU A 529 -2.32 35.44 -70.30
N HIS A 530 -3.26 34.78 -70.96
CA HIS A 530 -3.69 33.44 -70.65
C HIS A 530 -2.56 32.42 -70.82
N LYS A 531 -2.58 31.41 -69.94
CA LYS A 531 -2.12 30.02 -70.12
C LYS A 531 -0.62 29.78 -70.31
N LEU A 532 0.03 29.38 -69.22
CA LEU A 532 0.64 28.05 -69.05
C LEU A 532 1.14 27.93 -67.61
N VAL A 533 0.23 27.72 -66.66
CA VAL A 533 0.58 27.20 -65.35
C VAL A 533 -0.13 25.86 -65.25
N ALA A 534 0.65 24.80 -65.39
CA ALA A 534 0.24 23.48 -64.98
C ALA A 534 -0.25 23.57 -63.53
N GLU A 535 -1.42 23.01 -63.30
CA GLU A 535 -2.14 23.00 -62.04
C GLU A 535 -1.19 22.59 -60.89
N ALA A 536 -0.89 23.53 -59.98
CA ALA A 536 -0.21 23.20 -58.73
C ALA A 536 -1.06 22.16 -57.98
N PRO A 537 -0.48 21.15 -57.32
CA PRO A 537 -1.27 20.21 -56.55
C PRO A 537 -1.95 21.00 -55.43
N THR A 538 -3.27 21.09 -55.51
CA THR A 538 -4.09 21.60 -54.41
C THR A 538 -3.90 20.66 -53.21
N PRO A 539 -3.90 21.18 -51.97
CA PRO A 539 -3.90 20.32 -50.79
C PRO A 539 -5.05 19.31 -50.94
N PRO A 540 -4.89 18.04 -50.56
CA PRO A 540 -5.96 17.06 -50.69
C PRO A 540 -7.20 17.54 -49.91
N GLN A 541 -8.22 18.04 -50.63
CA GLN A 541 -9.46 18.58 -50.06
C GLN A 541 -10.61 17.56 -50.08
N SER A 542 -10.51 16.49 -50.87
CA SER A 542 -11.52 15.42 -50.92
C SER A 542 -11.19 14.29 -49.93
N PRO A 543 -12.19 13.66 -49.27
CA PRO A 543 -11.96 12.58 -48.30
C PRO A 543 -11.11 11.43 -48.88
N SER A 544 -11.39 11.07 -50.13
CA SER A 544 -10.66 10.01 -50.84
C SER A 544 -9.18 10.34 -51.10
N THR A 545 -8.83 11.61 -51.34
CA THR A 545 -7.43 12.01 -51.56
C THR A 545 -6.65 12.09 -50.24
N ILE A 546 -7.34 12.39 -49.14
CA ILE A 546 -6.75 12.40 -47.80
C ILE A 546 -6.39 10.97 -47.37
N GLU A 547 -7.27 10.00 -47.61
CA GLU A 547 -7.00 8.59 -47.29
C GLU A 547 -5.79 8.04 -48.04
N VAL A 548 -5.65 8.38 -49.33
CA VAL A 548 -4.48 7.97 -50.14
C VAL A 548 -3.20 8.59 -49.60
N TRP A 549 -3.21 9.89 -49.32
CA TRP A 549 -2.05 10.58 -48.72
C TRP A 549 -1.69 10.00 -47.34
N GLU A 550 -2.69 9.75 -46.49
CA GLU A 550 -2.47 9.14 -45.17
C GLU A 550 -1.83 7.75 -45.31
N GLN A 551 -2.27 6.97 -46.30
CA GLN A 551 -1.70 5.65 -46.56
C GLN A 551 -0.22 5.74 -46.99
N GLU A 552 0.14 6.70 -47.84
CA GLU A 552 1.52 6.95 -48.26
C GLU A 552 2.41 7.42 -47.08
N GLU A 553 1.92 8.30 -46.22
CA GLU A 553 2.67 8.72 -45.03
C GLU A 553 2.83 7.58 -44.01
N LEU A 554 1.82 6.72 -43.86
CA LEU A 554 1.89 5.57 -42.96
C LEU A 554 2.98 4.56 -43.37
N GLU A 555 3.37 4.52 -44.64
CA GLU A 555 4.43 3.64 -45.13
C GLU A 555 5.86 4.15 -44.85
N LYS A 556 6.00 5.42 -44.45
CA LYS A 556 7.30 5.99 -44.07
C LYS A 556 7.82 5.39 -42.76
N LYS A 557 9.15 5.39 -42.63
CA LYS A 557 9.82 4.97 -41.38
C LYS A 557 9.57 5.98 -40.28
N VAL A 558 9.35 5.49 -39.05
CA VAL A 558 9.17 6.34 -37.89
C VAL A 558 10.48 7.04 -37.54
N CYS A 559 10.41 8.35 -37.34
CA CYS A 559 11.55 9.13 -36.87
C CYS A 559 11.44 9.32 -35.35
N PHE A 560 12.23 8.56 -34.60
CA PHE A 560 12.24 8.61 -33.13
C PHE A 560 13.06 9.78 -32.55
N SER A 561 13.71 10.61 -33.38
CA SER A 561 14.55 11.73 -32.91
C SER A 561 13.81 12.79 -32.09
N SER A 562 12.50 12.95 -32.31
CA SER A 562 11.66 13.86 -31.54
C SER A 562 10.94 13.18 -30.37
N CYS A 563 11.15 11.88 -30.15
CA CYS A 563 10.47 11.08 -29.15
C CYS A 563 11.35 10.96 -27.90
N ARG A 564 10.78 11.16 -26.72
CA ARG A 564 11.50 10.84 -25.47
C ARG A 564 11.55 9.33 -25.29
N ILE A 565 12.73 8.75 -25.45
CA ILE A 565 13.02 7.35 -25.14
C ILE A 565 13.62 7.32 -23.74
N ASP A 566 13.08 6.49 -22.85
CA ASP A 566 13.72 6.17 -21.58
C ASP A 566 14.78 5.08 -21.82
N PRO A 567 16.09 5.41 -21.74
CA PRO A 567 17.17 4.47 -22.02
C PRO A 567 17.44 3.51 -20.85
N SER A 568 16.78 3.69 -19.70
CA SER A 568 17.09 2.96 -18.46
C SER A 568 15.93 2.13 -17.89
N PRO A 569 15.20 1.33 -18.69
CA PRO A 569 14.26 0.38 -18.11
C PRO A 569 15.03 -0.66 -17.28
N PHE A 570 14.62 -0.87 -16.03
CA PHE A 570 15.20 -1.91 -15.18
C PHE A 570 15.14 -3.27 -15.89
N GLN A 571 16.32 -3.86 -16.07
CA GLN A 571 16.48 -5.16 -16.71
C GLN A 571 16.68 -6.25 -15.65
N LEU A 572 15.89 -7.31 -15.77
CA LEU A 572 16.02 -8.51 -14.97
C LEU A 572 16.65 -9.63 -15.78
N VAL A 573 17.59 -10.33 -15.16
CA VAL A 573 18.16 -11.55 -15.73
C VAL A 573 17.18 -12.70 -15.55
N GLU A 574 17.02 -13.55 -16.57
CA GLU A 574 16.09 -14.71 -16.58
C GLU A 574 16.23 -15.62 -15.36
N ARG A 575 17.46 -15.82 -14.86
CA ARG A 575 17.77 -16.66 -13.69
C ARG A 575 17.73 -15.93 -12.35
N THR A 576 17.16 -14.73 -12.31
CA THR A 576 16.95 -14.05 -11.04
C THR A 576 15.86 -14.79 -10.26
N SER A 577 16.15 -15.13 -9.00
CA SER A 577 15.18 -15.78 -8.11
C SER A 577 14.00 -14.85 -7.80
N LEU A 578 12.81 -15.42 -7.59
CA LEU A 578 11.60 -14.70 -7.18
C LEU A 578 11.83 -13.75 -5.99
N HIS A 579 12.59 -14.17 -4.97
CA HIS A 579 12.90 -13.32 -3.82
C HIS A 579 13.66 -12.05 -4.20
N LYS A 580 14.74 -12.17 -4.99
CA LYS A 580 15.51 -11.01 -5.46
C LYS A 580 14.67 -10.08 -6.32
N THR A 581 13.82 -10.63 -7.20
CA THR A 581 12.89 -9.86 -8.02
C THR A 581 11.89 -9.12 -7.14
N HIS A 582 11.31 -9.78 -6.13
CA HIS A 582 10.43 -9.14 -5.16
C HIS A 582 11.13 -7.98 -4.45
N THR A 583 12.32 -8.23 -3.87
CA THR A 583 13.10 -7.19 -3.18
C THR A 583 13.37 -6.00 -4.09
N LEU A 584 13.70 -6.23 -5.37
CA LEU A 584 13.93 -5.18 -6.36
C LEU A 584 12.66 -4.35 -6.63
N PHE A 585 11.53 -5.01 -6.87
CA PHE A 585 10.23 -4.34 -7.07
C PHE A 585 9.83 -3.49 -5.85
N SER A 586 10.02 -4.02 -4.64
CA SER A 586 9.69 -3.32 -3.39
C SER A 586 10.61 -2.14 -3.11
N LEU A 587 11.94 -2.29 -3.31
CA LEU A 587 12.93 -1.24 -3.04
C LEU A 587 12.82 -0.06 -4.00
N LEU A 588 12.64 -0.37 -5.29
CA LEU A 588 12.63 0.64 -6.34
C LEU A 588 11.22 1.14 -6.66
N GLY A 589 10.18 0.51 -6.10
CA GLY A 589 8.78 0.86 -6.38
C GLY A 589 8.39 0.59 -7.83
N LEU A 590 8.92 -0.49 -8.43
CA LEU A 590 8.66 -0.80 -9.84
C LEU A 590 7.25 -1.35 -10.02
N THR A 591 6.58 -0.89 -11.08
CA THR A 591 5.31 -1.47 -11.53
C THR A 591 5.52 -2.66 -12.48
N ASN A 592 6.58 -2.59 -13.27
CA ASN A 592 6.94 -3.51 -14.33
C ASN A 592 8.44 -3.47 -14.59
N ALA A 593 9.00 -4.59 -15.02
CA ALA A 593 10.41 -4.75 -15.35
C ALA A 593 10.55 -5.64 -16.60
N TYR A 594 11.53 -5.32 -17.43
CA TYR A 594 11.81 -6.09 -18.64
C TYR A 594 12.82 -7.19 -18.33
N VAL A 595 12.59 -8.37 -18.87
CA VAL A 595 13.48 -9.51 -18.72
C VAL A 595 14.35 -9.59 -19.96
N THR A 596 15.67 -9.58 -19.77
CA THR A 596 16.63 -9.65 -20.87
C THR A 596 17.62 -10.79 -20.68
N SER A 597 18.07 -11.34 -21.81
CA SER A 597 19.11 -12.37 -21.88
C SER A 597 20.10 -11.97 -22.95
N MET A 598 21.35 -11.67 -22.55
CA MET A 598 22.35 -11.07 -23.44
C MET A 598 21.86 -9.80 -24.15
N GLY A 599 21.07 -8.96 -23.44
CA GLY A 599 20.47 -7.73 -23.98
C GLY A 599 19.22 -7.95 -24.84
N LYS A 600 18.88 -9.19 -25.19
CA LYS A 600 17.66 -9.51 -25.95
C LYS A 600 16.44 -9.51 -25.04
N LEU A 601 15.37 -8.85 -25.45
CA LEU A 601 14.08 -8.85 -24.78
C LEU A 601 13.46 -10.25 -24.83
N LYS A 602 13.11 -10.77 -23.67
CA LYS A 602 12.59 -12.13 -23.50
C LYS A 602 11.21 -12.17 -22.88
N GLY A 603 10.93 -11.21 -22.01
CA GLY A 603 9.64 -11.10 -21.37
C GLY A 603 9.49 -9.80 -20.61
N VAL A 604 8.30 -9.62 -20.04
CA VAL A 604 8.00 -8.57 -19.07
C VAL A 604 7.42 -9.23 -17.83
N ILE A 605 7.81 -8.73 -16.67
CA ILE A 605 7.16 -9.04 -15.39
C ILE A 605 6.48 -7.77 -14.92
N ALA A 606 5.18 -7.84 -14.61
CA ALA A 606 4.52 -6.82 -13.84
C ALA A 606 4.22 -7.32 -12.42
N LEU A 607 3.76 -6.39 -11.57
CA LEU A 607 3.45 -6.67 -10.18
C LEU A 607 2.39 -7.77 -10.02
N GLU A 608 1.46 -7.89 -10.98
CA GLU A 608 0.39 -8.90 -10.96
C GLU A 608 0.92 -10.33 -11.12
N GLU A 609 1.85 -10.56 -12.05
CA GLU A 609 2.48 -11.87 -12.26
C GLU A 609 3.33 -12.26 -11.06
N LEU A 610 4.06 -11.29 -10.50
CA LEU A 610 4.84 -11.47 -9.29
C LEU A 610 3.96 -11.89 -8.10
N GLN A 611 2.79 -11.25 -7.93
CA GLN A 611 1.80 -11.62 -6.91
C GLN A 611 1.24 -13.03 -7.14
N LYS A 612 0.83 -13.35 -8.38
CA LYS A 612 0.33 -14.69 -8.74
C LYS A 612 1.36 -15.78 -8.44
N ALA A 613 2.63 -15.53 -8.73
CA ALA A 613 3.72 -16.47 -8.44
C ALA A 613 3.87 -16.71 -6.92
N ILE A 614 3.78 -15.64 -6.11
CA ILE A 614 3.86 -15.74 -4.65
C ILE A 614 2.64 -16.50 -4.08
N GLU A 615 1.43 -16.22 -4.56
CA GLU A 615 0.22 -16.93 -4.14
C GLU A 615 0.24 -18.41 -4.54
N GLY A 616 0.67 -18.71 -5.78
CA GLY A 616 0.82 -20.07 -6.29
C GLY A 616 1.83 -20.89 -5.48
N SER A 617 2.98 -20.28 -5.16
CA SER A 617 4.01 -20.88 -4.30
C SER A 617 3.49 -21.15 -2.88
N THR A 618 2.65 -20.28 -2.33
CA THR A 618 2.09 -20.43 -0.98
C THR A 618 1.04 -21.56 -0.90
N ARG A 619 0.35 -21.85 -2.01
CA ARG A 619 -0.67 -22.92 -2.08
C ARG A 619 -0.13 -24.28 -2.49
N THR A 620 1.04 -24.34 -3.11
CA THR A 620 1.58 -25.58 -3.68
C THR A 620 3.05 -25.76 -3.28
N GLY A 621 3.29 -26.63 -2.30
CA GLY A 621 4.62 -27.23 -2.10
C GLY A 621 4.97 -28.26 -3.18
N ILE A 622 4.54 -28.04 -4.43
CA ILE A 622 4.68 -28.99 -5.54
C ILE A 622 5.13 -28.23 -6.80
N GLN A 623 6.18 -28.79 -7.40
CA GLN A 623 6.87 -28.43 -8.63
C GLN A 623 5.90 -28.04 -9.76
N LEU A 624 5.99 -26.78 -10.22
CA LEU A 624 5.29 -26.31 -11.41
C LEU A 624 6.05 -26.81 -12.65
N ARG A 625 5.39 -27.65 -13.47
CA ARG A 625 5.71 -27.76 -14.92
C ARG A 625 4.83 -26.76 -15.68
N PRO A 626 5.30 -26.23 -16.81
CA PRO A 626 4.57 -25.19 -17.54
C PRO A 626 3.31 -25.77 -18.21
N PRO A 627 2.15 -25.07 -18.18
CA PRO A 627 1.05 -25.42 -19.04
C PRO A 627 1.33 -24.84 -20.43
N LEU A 628 1.64 -25.71 -21.38
CA LEU A 628 1.50 -25.39 -22.80
C LEU A 628 0.03 -25.12 -23.11
N ALA A 629 -0.19 -23.99 -23.79
CA ALA A 629 -1.28 -23.61 -24.66
C ALA A 629 -2.45 -24.60 -24.83
N SER A 630 -3.66 -24.14 -24.46
CA SER A 630 -4.85 -24.19 -25.32
C SER A 630 -6.08 -23.77 -24.53
N PHE A 631 -6.38 -22.47 -24.49
CA PHE A 631 -7.77 -22.01 -24.35
C PHE A 631 -7.95 -20.74 -25.18
N ARG A 632 -8.24 -20.96 -26.45
CA ARG A 632 -8.96 -20.00 -27.30
C ARG A 632 -10.37 -20.56 -27.48
N ASP A 633 -11.35 -19.66 -27.43
CA ASP A 633 -12.76 -19.80 -27.81
C ASP A 633 -13.72 -20.41 -26.78
N ALA A 634 -14.17 -19.56 -25.84
CA ALA A 634 -15.47 -19.71 -25.19
C ALA A 634 -16.10 -18.33 -24.91
N ALA A 635 -16.25 -17.51 -25.95
CA ALA A 635 -17.06 -16.29 -25.87
C ALA A 635 -17.62 -15.92 -27.26
N GLN A 636 -18.43 -16.80 -27.84
CA GLN A 636 -19.44 -16.45 -28.85
C GLN A 636 -20.23 -17.72 -29.20
N THR A 637 -21.47 -17.83 -28.72
CA THR A 637 -22.66 -18.03 -29.56
C THR A 637 -23.90 -18.22 -28.69
N SER A 638 -24.84 -17.32 -28.94
CA SER A 638 -26.22 -17.32 -28.49
C SER A 638 -26.95 -18.58 -28.94
N SER A 639 -27.73 -19.12 -27.99
CA SER A 639 -28.90 -19.99 -28.17
C SER A 639 -29.55 -19.91 -29.57
N SER A 640 -29.45 -21.00 -30.34
CA SER A 640 -30.47 -21.39 -31.31
C SER A 640 -30.55 -22.92 -31.37
N LYS A 641 -31.78 -23.40 -31.41
CA LYS A 641 -32.23 -24.80 -31.37
C LYS A 641 -31.80 -25.54 -32.64
N GLU A 642 -31.46 -26.82 -32.55
CA GLU A 642 -32.21 -27.93 -33.17
C GLU A 642 -31.46 -29.28 -33.14
N HIS A 643 -32.27 -30.32 -33.27
CA HIS A 643 -32.01 -31.74 -33.10
C HIS A 643 -31.28 -32.38 -34.30
N THR A 644 -30.83 -33.62 -34.05
CA THR A 644 -30.76 -34.78 -34.97
C THR A 644 -29.51 -35.05 -35.84
N ASN A 645 -28.80 -36.11 -35.41
CA ASN A 645 -28.57 -37.40 -36.10
C ASN A 645 -27.50 -37.60 -37.20
N TRP A 646 -26.67 -38.60 -36.88
CA TRP A 646 -26.23 -39.76 -37.65
C TRP A 646 -24.95 -39.73 -38.51
N SER A 647 -24.12 -40.75 -38.21
CA SER A 647 -23.17 -41.48 -39.05
C SER A 647 -21.93 -40.71 -39.53
N THR A 648 -20.72 -41.21 -39.31
CA THR A 648 -20.28 -42.49 -39.88
C THR A 648 -19.22 -43.15 -39.02
N LYS A 649 -19.44 -44.44 -38.78
CA LYS A 649 -18.59 -45.40 -38.10
C LYS A 649 -18.02 -46.30 -39.19
N MET A 650 -16.71 -46.50 -39.26
CA MET A 650 -16.19 -47.71 -39.90
C MET A 650 -14.78 -48.05 -39.43
N TRP A 651 -14.74 -49.15 -38.65
CA TRP A 651 -13.77 -50.26 -38.62
C TRP A 651 -12.27 -49.98 -38.43
N SER A 652 -11.47 -50.82 -37.76
CA SER A 652 -11.64 -52.18 -37.23
C SER A 652 -10.32 -52.60 -36.55
N LYS A 653 -10.43 -53.05 -35.29
CA LYS A 653 -9.96 -54.36 -34.77
C LYS A 653 -8.48 -54.77 -34.86
N GLY A 654 -7.98 -55.25 -33.70
CA GLY A 654 -6.84 -56.16 -33.53
C GLY A 654 -5.83 -55.60 -32.53
N ASN A 655 -5.34 -56.28 -31.51
CA ASN A 655 -5.54 -57.63 -30.99
C ASN A 655 -4.99 -57.60 -29.55
N ASN A 656 -5.55 -58.39 -28.64
CA ASN A 656 -4.91 -58.69 -27.34
C ASN A 656 -3.70 -59.60 -27.58
N ASP A 657 -2.66 -59.48 -26.75
CA ASP A 657 -2.20 -60.59 -25.89
C ASP A 657 -1.00 -60.17 -25.01
N THR A 658 -1.20 -60.37 -23.70
CA THR A 658 -0.30 -60.89 -22.64
C THR A 658 1.20 -60.54 -22.63
N VAL A 659 1.72 -60.16 -21.45
CA VAL A 659 2.55 -61.01 -20.57
C VAL A 659 2.70 -60.33 -19.20
N ALA A 660 2.52 -61.12 -18.14
CA ALA A 660 2.87 -60.81 -16.76
C ALA A 660 4.20 -61.49 -16.40
N GLU A 661 5.08 -60.82 -15.65
CA GLU A 661 5.53 -61.24 -14.30
C GLU A 661 6.83 -60.56 -13.82
N LYS A 662 6.72 -60.07 -12.58
CA LYS A 662 7.63 -60.05 -11.42
C LYS A 662 9.15 -60.29 -11.55
N SER A 663 9.84 -59.35 -10.89
CA SER A 663 11.02 -59.44 -9.98
C SER A 663 12.34 -60.02 -10.50
N ASP A 664 13.42 -59.24 -10.38
CA ASP A 664 14.49 -59.56 -9.43
C ASP A 664 15.49 -58.41 -9.19
N ILE A 665 16.16 -58.55 -8.05
CA ILE A 665 17.06 -57.68 -7.27
C ILE A 665 18.43 -57.50 -7.96
N VAL A 666 19.33 -56.60 -7.45
CA VAL A 666 20.78 -56.86 -7.13
C VAL A 666 21.76 -55.66 -7.36
N ILE A 667 22.38 -55.16 -6.24
CA ILE A 667 23.80 -54.71 -6.01
C ILE A 667 24.24 -53.30 -6.53
N SER A 668 25.12 -52.46 -5.93
CA SER A 668 26.04 -52.35 -4.76
C SER A 668 26.56 -50.88 -4.64
N GLY A 669 27.20 -50.49 -3.51
CA GLY A 669 27.67 -49.14 -3.09
C GLY A 669 28.77 -48.42 -3.93
N PRO A 670 29.62 -47.51 -3.39
CA PRO A 670 29.81 -47.00 -2.02
C PRO A 670 29.63 -45.46 -1.88
N ALA A 671 29.02 -44.98 -0.78
CA ALA A 671 29.04 -43.55 -0.41
C ALA A 671 28.74 -43.38 1.08
N ALA A 672 29.62 -43.91 1.94
CA ALA A 672 29.47 -43.80 3.38
C ALA A 672 30.84 -43.61 4.04
N GLU A 673 31.57 -42.56 3.64
CA GLU A 673 32.78 -42.13 4.35
C GLU A 673 32.99 -40.59 4.35
N ASN A 674 32.15 -39.79 3.69
CA ASN A 674 32.39 -38.34 3.57
C ASN A 674 31.54 -37.44 4.47
N ILE A 675 30.76 -37.97 5.41
CA ILE A 675 29.84 -37.14 6.23
C ILE A 675 30.43 -36.79 7.60
N SER A 676 31.30 -37.63 8.17
CA SER A 676 31.94 -37.33 9.46
C SER A 676 33.01 -36.24 9.36
N ASP A 677 33.67 -36.13 8.21
CA ASP A 677 34.77 -35.18 8.02
C ASP A 677 34.27 -33.77 7.68
N ILE A 678 33.12 -33.68 6.99
CA ILE A 678 32.44 -32.40 6.74
C ILE A 678 31.86 -31.82 8.03
N LEU A 679 31.37 -32.67 8.95
CA LEU A 679 30.84 -32.24 10.24
C LEU A 679 31.94 -31.78 11.22
N LYS A 680 33.16 -32.32 11.12
CA LYS A 680 34.31 -31.84 11.91
C LYS A 680 34.87 -30.52 11.40
N ASP A 681 34.83 -30.27 10.09
CA ASP A 681 35.30 -29.01 9.51
C ASP A 681 34.34 -27.83 9.79
N LEU A 682 33.03 -28.10 9.89
CA LEU A 682 32.02 -27.11 10.27
C LEU A 682 32.05 -26.74 11.76
N CYS A 683 32.43 -27.66 12.64
CA CYS A 683 32.53 -27.37 14.08
C CYS A 683 33.79 -26.57 14.43
N SER A 684 34.85 -26.69 13.62
CA SER A 684 36.13 -26.01 13.85
C SER A 684 36.13 -24.54 13.41
N ARG A 685 35.23 -24.14 12.50
CA ARG A 685 35.10 -22.75 12.01
C ARG A 685 34.25 -21.84 12.90
N ASN A 686 33.48 -22.39 13.85
CA ASN A 686 32.64 -21.60 14.76
C ASN A 686 33.33 -21.18 16.07
N LEU A 687 34.64 -21.40 16.20
CA LEU A 687 35.41 -21.07 17.41
C LEU A 687 36.45 -19.96 17.20
N GLU A 688 36.51 -19.32 16.02
CA GLU A 688 37.49 -18.26 15.70
C GLU A 688 36.90 -16.84 15.55
N GLU A 689 35.59 -16.60 15.77
CA GLU A 689 34.99 -15.25 15.64
C GLU A 689 34.67 -14.53 16.98
N ASP A 690 35.00 -15.10 18.14
CA ASP A 690 34.75 -14.49 19.46
C ASP A 690 35.95 -13.71 20.07
N GLU A 691 37.01 -13.45 19.30
CA GLU A 691 38.11 -12.55 19.69
C GLU A 691 38.36 -11.50 18.60
N ILE A 692 37.63 -10.38 18.61
CA ILE A 692 38.06 -9.02 18.22
C ILE A 692 36.89 -8.07 18.55
N MET A 693 36.95 -7.43 19.72
CA MET A 693 36.52 -6.04 20.00
C MET A 693 36.61 -5.79 21.52
N ILE A 694 37.77 -5.28 21.94
CA ILE A 694 37.90 -4.35 23.08
C ILE A 694 37.96 -2.95 22.48
#